data_AF-W6UY20-F1
#
_entry.id   AF-W6UY20-F1
#
_cell.length_a   1.000
_cell.length_b   1.000
_cell.length_c   1.000
_cell.angle_alpha   90.00
_cell.angle_beta   90.00
_cell.angle_gamma   90.00
#
_symmetry.space_group_name_H-M   'P 1'
#
loop_
_entity.id
_entity.type
_entity.pdbx_description
1 polymer ?
#
loop_
_entity_poly.entity_id
_entity_poly.type
_entity_poly.pdbx_seq_one_letter_code
_entity_poly.pdbx_strand_id
1 'polypeptide(L)'
;MVSKGIFLLITFLLLISHCPVGSQLMESVSVLENSELGTVVYDLREGLLRILDPGQLANVTVYAGQQDLFWPFALKDLRIIVARPLDREAICEKQRAFDLSQYLSGALNGGDCPIYHCCQLLHINVVVSPTSPTQVFFIRVAVQDLNDNPPTFPHLESPFATIPEDLPVGERIPLPEAIDIDSRPFGVMDYRIARWIQGNASHFQLNTMTDQEDEEVNMKTGHPYLSVVHPLDRETEEVYEFVLEAIDGGQGDGESPFTGSVGILIRVRDVNDNAPEFDEKAYSAVVQENTLPRRVLQFKVADMDAGENGRVFLSIFDPTHKANNLFRVSLQNTLPPPEALNRYSQSRRTPGSFYTASVHLLEYPDAEQLPPRLKFHITATDNGQPPLSSRAEVNVDIINVNDQAPNIVFLREGKRLTSSRLALPEVITVPESIVVEVHVTDSDSNLGQLSCSVTSEMDAFRLIEVHPFSNGGDSAATVLSNFRHSIPSSSTFSSSSSFLFPSYRQFTLRTKVNLDRETKAAYMSLLSTKNERTMDTVLHMQKRLHLMLRPGGTKDKRQEWELFVVADNDSAKPLTRNASLHVSISDINDETPRFEHTAYQGHVRENQANAPVTHLSPSPTLCVTDADIGRNALITFSLKEAPEKAGKGHPLNASTRDTSDVGYFRIDPRSGRLWTVTALDAEEDAPGEHKYVFYVVATDDGVPERRSSSALVTVLVDDVNDNPPTFEHYTYNFENAKEVH
;
A
#
# COMPACT_ATOMS: atom_id res chain seq x y z
N MET A 1 -67.86 45.69 -4.81
CA MET A 1 -68.43 46.59 -3.77
C MET A 1 -68.00 48.06 -3.88
N VAL A 2 -66.89 48.38 -4.57
CA VAL A 2 -66.32 49.74 -4.72
C VAL A 2 -67.33 50.85 -5.10
N SER A 3 -68.33 50.57 -5.95
CA SER A 3 -69.29 51.59 -6.42
C SER A 3 -70.23 52.15 -5.34
N LYS A 4 -70.48 51.47 -4.21
CA LYS A 4 -71.32 52.01 -3.13
C LYS A 4 -70.54 52.94 -2.20
N GLY A 5 -69.27 52.63 -1.93
CA GLY A 5 -68.41 53.45 -1.06
C GLY A 5 -68.17 54.85 -1.63
N ILE A 6 -67.85 54.94 -2.93
CA ILE A 6 -67.62 56.23 -3.61
C ILE A 6 -68.88 57.11 -3.60
N PHE A 7 -70.07 56.52 -3.78
CA PHE A 7 -71.33 57.28 -3.76
C PHE A 7 -71.65 57.83 -2.37
N LEU A 8 -71.39 57.06 -1.30
CA LEU A 8 -71.47 57.58 0.08
C LEU A 8 -70.44 58.68 0.33
N LEU A 9 -69.17 58.47 -0.05
CA LEU A 9 -68.08 59.44 0.16
C LEU A 9 -68.40 60.81 -0.47
N ILE A 10 -68.95 60.81 -1.70
CA ILE A 10 -69.34 62.04 -2.41
C ILE A 10 -70.55 62.69 -1.73
N THR A 11 -71.56 61.95 -1.29
CA THR A 11 -72.68 62.53 -0.52
C THR A 11 -72.26 63.07 0.85
N PHE A 12 -71.23 62.47 1.47
CA PHE A 12 -70.69 62.90 2.76
C PHE A 12 -69.81 64.15 2.63
N LEU A 13 -68.96 64.23 1.60
CA LEU A 13 -68.21 65.44 1.24
C LEU A 13 -69.13 66.60 0.83
N LEU A 14 -70.28 66.31 0.18
CA LEU A 14 -71.30 67.31 -0.11
C LEU A 14 -72.01 67.82 1.16
N LEU A 15 -72.18 67.00 2.19
CA LEU A 15 -72.72 67.43 3.49
C LEU A 15 -71.77 68.39 4.22
N ILE A 16 -70.45 68.13 4.20
CA ILE A 16 -69.44 68.99 4.83
C ILE A 16 -69.30 70.33 4.07
N SER A 17 -69.29 70.28 2.73
CA SER A 17 -69.08 71.48 1.89
C SER A 17 -70.30 72.41 1.74
N HIS A 18 -71.46 72.05 2.31
CA HIS A 18 -72.68 72.89 2.32
C HIS A 18 -73.18 73.24 3.73
N CYS A 19 -72.36 73.11 4.76
CA CYS A 19 -72.72 73.46 6.14
C CYS A 19 -71.97 74.71 6.65
N PRO A 20 -72.40 75.94 6.30
CA PRO A 20 -71.88 77.15 6.91
C PRO A 20 -72.51 77.36 8.30
N VAL A 21 -71.65 77.50 9.32
CA VAL A 21 -71.96 77.96 10.69
C VAL A 21 -72.72 76.96 11.59
N GLY A 22 -72.01 76.32 12.53
CA GLY A 22 -72.61 75.90 13.81
C GLY A 22 -72.35 74.47 14.31
N SER A 23 -71.58 73.62 13.61
CA SER A 23 -71.34 72.25 14.07
C SER A 23 -70.39 72.19 15.27
N GLN A 24 -70.84 71.62 16.40
CA GLN A 24 -70.06 71.55 17.65
C GLN A 24 -70.02 70.12 18.22
N LEU A 25 -68.85 69.68 18.71
CA LEU A 25 -68.76 68.48 19.56
C LEU A 25 -69.36 68.84 20.92
N MET A 26 -70.41 68.11 21.32
CA MET A 26 -71.13 68.39 22.56
C MET A 26 -70.49 67.70 23.77
N GLU A 27 -70.17 66.41 23.64
CA GLU A 27 -69.49 65.65 24.70
C GLU A 27 -68.76 64.42 24.12
N SER A 28 -67.79 63.89 24.88
CA SER A 28 -67.19 62.58 24.63
C SER A 28 -67.54 61.67 25.80
N VAL A 29 -68.16 60.53 25.51
CA VAL A 29 -68.64 59.56 26.50
C VAL A 29 -68.05 58.19 26.21
N SER A 30 -67.94 57.35 27.23
CA SER A 30 -67.56 55.95 27.06
C SER A 30 -68.70 54.99 27.42
N VAL A 31 -68.70 53.82 26.79
CA VAL A 31 -69.62 52.72 27.08
C VAL A 31 -68.85 51.42 26.91
N LEU A 32 -68.98 50.52 27.88
CA LEU A 32 -68.38 49.19 27.81
C LEU A 32 -69.09 48.37 26.74
N GLU A 33 -68.38 47.57 25.96
CA GLU A 33 -69.04 46.63 25.06
C GLU A 33 -69.81 45.53 25.80
N ASN A 34 -70.60 44.75 25.07
CA ASN A 34 -71.59 43.82 25.62
C ASN A 34 -72.61 44.42 26.62
N SER A 35 -72.64 45.74 26.79
CA SER A 35 -73.64 46.46 27.60
C SER A 35 -75.08 46.08 27.23
N GLU A 36 -75.93 45.91 28.24
CA GLU A 36 -77.32 45.48 28.06
C GLU A 36 -78.12 46.39 27.12
N LEU A 37 -79.04 45.80 26.35
CA LEU A 37 -79.94 46.55 25.47
C LEU A 37 -80.82 47.51 26.28
N GLY A 38 -80.80 48.79 25.91
CA GLY A 38 -81.46 49.87 26.64
C GLY A 38 -80.55 50.65 27.60
N THR A 39 -79.29 50.23 27.80
CA THR A 39 -78.29 51.00 28.56
C THR A 39 -78.19 52.42 28.02
N VAL A 40 -78.34 53.42 28.90
CA VAL A 40 -78.27 54.84 28.54
C VAL A 40 -76.80 55.26 28.46
N VAL A 41 -76.34 55.51 27.25
CA VAL A 41 -74.97 55.97 26.94
C VAL A 41 -74.83 57.47 27.24
N TYR A 42 -75.88 58.24 26.96
CA TYR A 42 -75.91 59.68 27.25
C TYR A 42 -77.35 60.22 27.31
N ASP A 43 -77.63 61.13 28.25
CA ASP A 43 -78.90 61.88 28.30
C ASP A 43 -78.67 63.28 27.69
N LEU A 44 -79.23 63.52 26.49
CA LEU A 44 -79.06 64.80 25.78
C LEU A 44 -79.65 65.97 26.55
N ARG A 45 -80.54 65.74 27.51
CA ARG A 45 -81.18 66.81 28.28
C ARG A 45 -80.16 67.62 29.06
N GLU A 46 -79.13 66.96 29.62
CA GLU A 46 -78.02 67.60 30.35
C GLU A 46 -77.12 68.41 29.41
N GLY A 47 -76.73 67.84 28.26
CA GLY A 47 -75.91 68.53 27.25
C GLY A 47 -76.61 69.74 26.65
N LEU A 48 -77.89 69.60 26.28
CA LEU A 48 -78.69 70.67 25.68
C LEU A 48 -78.98 71.81 26.65
N LEU A 49 -79.13 71.54 27.96
CA LEU A 49 -79.29 72.59 28.99
C LEU A 49 -78.05 73.49 29.16
N ARG A 50 -76.88 73.06 28.69
CA ARG A 50 -75.66 73.91 28.67
C ARG A 50 -75.62 74.86 27.46
N ILE A 51 -76.54 74.70 26.50
CA ILE A 51 -76.51 75.37 25.18
C ILE A 51 -77.83 76.13 24.90
N LEU A 52 -78.96 75.65 25.43
CA LEU A 52 -80.31 76.17 25.22
C LEU A 52 -80.97 76.60 26.55
N ASP A 53 -81.78 77.66 26.50
CA ASP A 53 -82.54 78.11 27.67
C ASP A 53 -83.56 77.06 28.16
N PRO A 54 -83.87 76.96 29.46
CA PRO A 54 -84.82 75.98 29.98
C PRO A 54 -86.22 76.01 29.34
N GLY A 55 -86.68 77.18 28.88
CA GLY A 55 -87.94 77.35 28.16
C GLY A 55 -87.92 76.86 26.70
N GLN A 56 -86.74 76.79 26.08
CA GLN A 56 -86.56 76.28 24.71
C GLN A 56 -86.58 74.74 24.68
N LEU A 57 -86.02 74.11 25.72
CA LEU A 57 -85.96 72.65 25.89
C LEU A 57 -87.34 71.96 25.90
N ALA A 58 -88.41 72.69 26.26
CA ALA A 58 -89.77 72.15 26.27
C ALA A 58 -90.33 71.88 24.86
N ASN A 59 -89.83 72.58 23.83
CA ASN A 59 -90.34 72.51 22.45
C ASN A 59 -89.27 72.03 21.44
N VAL A 60 -88.08 71.63 21.91
CA VAL A 60 -86.98 71.20 21.04
C VAL A 60 -87.32 69.85 20.39
N THR A 61 -87.12 69.78 19.07
CA THR A 61 -87.18 68.51 18.31
C THR A 61 -85.75 68.05 18.04
N VAL A 62 -85.42 66.83 18.49
CA VAL A 62 -84.11 66.24 18.29
C VAL A 62 -84.25 64.91 17.58
N TYR A 63 -83.46 64.70 16.53
CA TYR A 63 -83.46 63.46 15.76
C TYR A 63 -82.04 63.05 15.36
N ALA A 64 -81.81 61.73 15.34
CA ALA A 64 -80.60 61.13 14.81
C ALA A 64 -80.47 61.44 13.30
N GLY A 65 -79.23 61.57 12.81
CA GLY A 65 -78.94 61.76 11.39
C GLY A 65 -79.19 60.51 10.54
N GLN A 66 -78.15 59.99 9.88
CA GLN A 66 -78.26 58.77 9.10
C GLN A 66 -78.32 57.54 10.03
N GLN A 67 -79.34 56.69 9.87
CA GLN A 67 -79.55 55.50 10.71
C GLN A 67 -78.38 54.51 10.66
N ASP A 68 -77.75 54.34 9.48
CA ASP A 68 -76.60 53.44 9.31
C ASP A 68 -75.37 53.91 10.10
N LEU A 69 -75.20 55.22 10.29
CA LEU A 69 -74.13 55.82 11.11
C LEU A 69 -74.49 55.88 12.60
N PHE A 70 -75.72 55.52 12.98
CA PHE A 70 -76.16 55.44 14.36
C PHE A 70 -76.02 54.02 14.96
N TRP A 71 -76.01 52.98 14.13
CA TRP A 71 -75.81 51.59 14.57
C TRP A 71 -74.54 51.45 15.43
N PRO A 72 -74.55 50.76 16.59
CA PRO A 72 -75.66 49.99 17.19
C PRO A 72 -76.58 50.80 18.13
N PHE A 73 -76.41 52.12 18.23
CA PHE A 73 -77.16 53.00 19.12
C PHE A 73 -78.50 53.47 18.52
N ALA A 74 -79.40 53.94 19.38
CA ALA A 74 -80.60 54.68 18.96
C ALA A 74 -80.87 55.88 19.87
N LEU A 75 -81.49 56.91 19.31
CA LEU A 75 -82.03 58.04 20.07
C LEU A 75 -83.50 57.77 20.44
N LYS A 76 -83.80 57.73 21.74
CA LYS A 76 -85.15 57.54 22.28
C LYS A 76 -85.37 58.46 23.50
N ASP A 77 -86.46 59.22 23.52
CA ASP A 77 -86.85 60.08 24.65
C ASP A 77 -85.74 61.06 25.13
N LEU A 78 -85.00 61.64 24.17
CA LEU A 78 -83.78 62.46 24.36
C LEU A 78 -82.56 61.72 24.96
N ARG A 79 -82.57 60.39 25.00
CA ARG A 79 -81.44 59.55 25.45
C ARG A 79 -80.86 58.76 24.31
N ILE A 80 -79.53 58.67 24.27
CA ILE A 80 -78.83 57.70 23.43
C ILE A 80 -78.75 56.41 24.21
N ILE A 81 -79.29 55.33 23.63
CA ILE A 81 -79.30 53.99 24.21
C ILE A 81 -78.60 52.99 23.31
N VAL A 82 -78.03 51.95 23.90
CA VAL A 82 -77.61 50.73 23.20
C VAL A 82 -78.87 50.04 22.67
N ALA A 83 -79.03 49.93 21.35
CA ALA A 83 -80.27 49.45 20.72
C ALA A 83 -80.10 48.10 19.99
N ARG A 84 -78.88 47.64 19.82
CA ARG A 84 -78.45 46.34 19.30
C ARG A 84 -77.21 45.88 20.07
N PRO A 85 -76.81 44.59 19.98
CA PRO A 85 -75.56 44.13 20.56
C PRO A 85 -74.41 45.07 20.19
N LEU A 86 -73.67 45.47 21.21
CA LEU A 86 -72.54 46.37 21.14
C LEU A 86 -71.29 45.49 21.19
N ASP A 87 -70.71 45.28 20.01
CA ASP A 87 -69.52 44.48 19.72
C ASP A 87 -68.51 45.49 19.16
N ARG A 88 -67.38 45.64 19.85
CA ARG A 88 -66.38 46.67 19.58
C ARG A 88 -65.59 46.30 18.33
N GLU A 89 -65.23 45.04 18.13
CA GLU A 89 -64.44 44.51 17.00
C GLU A 89 -65.13 44.87 15.68
N ALA A 90 -66.44 44.63 15.58
CA ALA A 90 -67.25 44.95 14.42
C ALA A 90 -67.46 46.46 14.20
N ILE A 91 -67.33 47.28 15.25
CA ILE A 91 -67.28 48.75 15.12
C ILE A 91 -65.90 49.18 14.60
N CYS A 92 -64.82 48.64 15.17
CA CYS A 92 -63.44 48.91 14.75
C CYS A 92 -63.20 48.49 13.29
N GLU A 93 -63.67 47.32 12.87
CA GLU A 93 -63.55 46.81 11.50
C GLU A 93 -64.27 47.74 10.51
N LYS A 94 -65.51 48.15 10.82
CA LYS A 94 -66.26 49.11 10.00
C LYS A 94 -65.56 50.47 9.90
N GLN A 95 -64.88 50.93 10.96
CA GLN A 95 -64.10 52.16 10.95
C GLN A 95 -62.82 52.03 10.13
N ARG A 96 -62.12 50.89 10.18
CA ARG A 96 -60.97 50.60 9.29
C ARG A 96 -61.38 50.49 7.81
N ALA A 97 -62.59 49.99 7.54
CA ALA A 97 -63.14 49.89 6.18
C ALA A 97 -63.62 51.24 5.58
N PHE A 98 -63.79 52.27 6.41
CA PHE A 98 -64.23 53.62 6.00
C PHE A 98 -63.26 54.67 6.57
N ASP A 99 -62.29 55.06 5.75
CA ASP A 99 -61.22 56.05 6.02
C ASP A 99 -61.74 57.52 6.11
N LEU A 100 -62.79 57.71 6.92
CA LEU A 100 -63.59 58.92 7.10
C LEU A 100 -63.44 59.51 8.51
N SER A 101 -62.95 58.71 9.47
CA SER A 101 -62.74 59.14 10.86
C SER A 101 -61.63 60.19 10.99
N GLN A 102 -60.50 60.00 10.29
CA GLN A 102 -59.40 60.98 10.26
C GLN A 102 -59.83 62.34 9.69
N TYR A 103 -60.74 62.36 8.72
CA TYR A 103 -61.22 63.59 8.08
C TYR A 103 -62.20 64.40 8.94
N LEU A 104 -62.83 63.78 9.95
CA LEU A 104 -63.76 64.46 10.87
C LEU A 104 -63.12 64.81 12.22
N SER A 105 -62.19 63.99 12.72
CA SER A 105 -61.50 64.25 14.00
C SER A 105 -60.69 65.55 13.95
N GLY A 106 -60.00 65.83 12.84
CA GLY A 106 -59.21 67.06 12.67
C GLY A 106 -60.02 68.35 12.50
N ALA A 107 -61.35 68.26 12.32
CA ALA A 107 -62.21 69.43 12.06
C ALA A 107 -63.03 69.89 13.28
N LEU A 108 -63.10 69.09 14.34
CA LEU A 108 -63.82 69.39 15.58
C LEU A 108 -62.81 69.55 16.73
N ASN A 109 -62.77 70.74 17.35
CA ASN A 109 -61.88 71.04 18.50
C ASN A 109 -62.30 70.24 19.76
N GLY A 110 -62.01 68.94 19.79
CA GLY A 110 -62.36 68.08 20.92
C GLY A 110 -61.81 66.66 20.80
N GLY A 111 -60.65 66.45 21.42
CA GLY A 111 -60.06 65.19 21.90
C GLY A 111 -59.93 64.06 20.86
N ASP A 112 -58.72 63.55 20.68
CA ASP A 112 -58.52 62.29 19.96
C ASP A 112 -59.27 61.14 20.63
N CYS A 113 -59.53 60.07 19.86
CA CYS A 113 -60.08 58.85 20.45
C CYS A 113 -59.08 58.31 21.49
N PRO A 114 -59.53 57.89 22.69
CA PRO A 114 -58.64 57.25 23.65
C PRO A 114 -57.93 56.06 23.00
N ILE A 115 -56.64 55.89 23.31
CA ILE A 115 -55.86 54.75 22.83
C ILE A 115 -56.61 53.46 23.23
N TYR A 116 -56.58 52.46 22.35
CA TYR A 116 -57.27 51.16 22.49
C TYR A 116 -58.80 51.19 22.31
N HIS A 117 -59.45 52.36 22.35
CA HIS A 117 -60.90 52.44 22.19
C HIS A 117 -61.30 52.62 20.72
N CYS A 118 -62.51 52.20 20.36
CA CYS A 118 -63.09 52.49 19.05
C CYS A 118 -64.19 53.55 19.18
N CYS A 119 -63.95 54.74 18.60
CA CYS A 119 -64.81 55.91 18.78
C CYS A 119 -65.75 56.12 17.61
N GLN A 120 -67.05 56.02 17.84
CA GLN A 120 -68.07 56.37 16.86
C GLN A 120 -68.56 57.81 17.08
N LEU A 121 -68.67 58.59 15.99
CA LEU A 121 -69.16 59.97 16.02
C LEU A 121 -70.65 60.00 15.66
N LEU A 122 -71.51 60.19 16.66
CA LEU A 122 -72.97 60.21 16.49
C LEU A 122 -73.45 61.62 16.08
N HIS A 123 -74.10 61.70 14.92
CA HIS A 123 -74.60 62.94 14.31
C HIS A 123 -76.04 63.28 14.72
N ILE A 124 -76.23 64.37 15.46
CA ILE A 124 -77.51 64.75 16.09
C ILE A 124 -77.99 66.09 15.54
N ASN A 125 -79.23 66.11 15.04
CA ASN A 125 -79.88 67.31 14.56
C ASN A 125 -80.83 67.86 15.63
N VAL A 126 -80.71 69.15 15.94
CA VAL A 126 -81.48 69.85 16.97
C VAL A 126 -82.21 71.02 16.33
N VAL A 127 -83.54 71.07 16.50
CA VAL A 127 -84.42 72.13 15.98
C VAL A 127 -85.19 72.73 17.15
N VAL A 128 -84.91 73.99 17.48
CA VAL A 128 -85.45 74.68 18.66
C VAL A 128 -86.87 75.22 18.40
N SER A 129 -87.16 75.61 17.17
CA SER A 129 -88.49 75.97 16.70
C SER A 129 -88.67 75.65 15.21
N PRO A 130 -89.91 75.52 14.69
CA PRO A 130 -90.16 75.22 13.28
C PRO A 130 -89.62 76.24 12.26
N THR A 131 -89.22 77.42 12.73
CA THR A 131 -88.63 78.51 11.92
C THR A 131 -87.14 78.73 12.18
N SER A 132 -86.54 77.99 13.13
CA SER A 132 -85.10 78.04 13.42
C SER A 132 -84.30 77.16 12.45
N PRO A 133 -83.05 77.52 12.10
CA PRO A 133 -82.16 76.62 11.38
C PRO A 133 -81.83 75.40 12.24
N THR A 134 -81.69 74.23 11.61
CA THR A 134 -81.22 73.01 12.28
C THR A 134 -79.78 73.21 12.76
N GLN A 135 -79.56 73.00 14.05
CA GLN A 135 -78.22 72.96 14.65
C GLN A 135 -77.71 71.53 14.64
N VAL A 136 -76.41 71.36 14.39
CA VAL A 136 -75.75 70.06 14.26
C VAL A 136 -74.79 69.86 15.43
N PHE A 137 -75.00 68.79 16.19
CA PHE A 137 -74.14 68.40 17.29
C PHE A 137 -73.57 67.01 17.06
N PHE A 138 -72.34 66.80 17.53
CA PHE A 138 -71.69 65.51 17.53
C PHE A 138 -71.48 65.01 18.96
N ILE A 139 -71.67 63.72 19.18
CA ILE A 139 -71.22 63.03 20.39
C ILE A 139 -70.20 61.97 19.97
N ARG A 140 -69.03 61.99 20.60
CA ARG A 140 -68.04 60.91 20.47
C ARG A 140 -68.39 59.84 21.49
N VAL A 141 -68.75 58.64 21.02
CA VAL A 141 -68.94 57.46 21.87
C VAL A 141 -67.73 56.57 21.71
N ALA A 142 -66.88 56.51 22.75
CA ALA A 142 -65.76 55.60 22.84
C ALA A 142 -66.24 54.25 23.39
N VAL A 143 -66.27 53.22 22.56
CA VAL A 143 -66.54 51.85 23.03
C VAL A 143 -65.29 51.35 23.75
N GLN A 144 -65.46 50.93 25.00
CA GLN A 144 -64.40 50.34 25.80
C GLN A 144 -64.36 48.83 25.56
N ASP A 145 -63.13 48.35 25.38
CA ASP A 145 -62.74 46.96 25.21
C ASP A 145 -63.14 46.10 26.42
N LEU A 146 -63.58 44.88 26.15
CA LEU A 146 -63.55 43.77 27.09
C LEU A 146 -62.48 42.77 26.69
N ASN A 147 -62.05 41.93 27.64
CA ASN A 147 -61.33 40.70 27.32
C ASN A 147 -62.39 39.63 27.06
N ASP A 148 -62.77 39.42 25.80
CA ASP A 148 -63.76 38.39 25.43
C ASP A 148 -63.35 37.50 24.25
N ASN A 149 -62.21 37.78 23.60
CA ASN A 149 -61.60 36.93 22.60
C ASN A 149 -60.25 36.37 23.08
N PRO A 150 -60.08 35.05 23.18
CA PRO A 150 -58.80 34.46 23.59
C PRO A 150 -57.75 34.51 22.46
N PRO A 151 -56.45 34.56 22.77
CA PRO A 151 -55.39 34.41 21.77
C PRO A 151 -55.53 33.14 20.92
N THR A 152 -55.33 33.23 19.60
CA THR A 152 -55.43 32.09 18.67
C THR A 152 -54.22 31.96 17.76
N PHE A 153 -53.73 30.73 17.53
CA PHE A 153 -52.63 30.48 16.60
C PHE A 153 -53.12 30.07 15.21
N PRO A 154 -52.40 30.42 14.12
CA PRO A 154 -52.67 29.90 12.79
C PRO A 154 -52.37 28.39 12.70
N HIS A 155 -52.97 27.72 11.71
CA HIS A 155 -52.70 26.31 11.45
C HIS A 155 -51.27 26.12 10.92
N LEU A 156 -50.50 25.20 11.53
CA LEU A 156 -49.12 24.91 11.18
C LEU A 156 -49.00 23.60 10.39
N GLU A 157 -48.01 23.53 9.50
CA GLU A 157 -47.56 22.24 8.94
C GLU A 157 -46.61 21.54 9.94
N SER A 158 -46.49 20.22 9.83
CA SER A 158 -45.68 19.40 10.74
C SER A 158 -44.62 18.61 9.95
N PRO A 159 -43.32 18.71 10.30
CA PRO A 159 -42.74 19.52 11.38
C PRO A 159 -42.85 21.02 11.11
N PHE A 160 -42.93 21.83 12.18
CA PHE A 160 -43.01 23.30 12.08
C PHE A 160 -41.70 23.90 11.55
N ALA A 161 -40.57 23.41 12.06
CA ALA A 161 -39.25 23.83 11.62
C ALA A 161 -38.34 22.60 11.44
N THR A 162 -37.47 22.66 10.43
CA THR A 162 -36.37 21.70 10.25
C THR A 162 -35.06 22.48 10.20
N ILE A 163 -34.20 22.28 11.21
CA ILE A 163 -32.97 23.04 11.45
C ILE A 163 -31.77 22.10 11.48
N PRO A 164 -30.56 22.50 11.05
CA PRO A 164 -29.37 21.67 11.28
C PRO A 164 -29.00 21.56 12.77
N GLU A 165 -28.16 20.58 13.08
CA GLU A 165 -27.42 20.54 14.34
C GLU A 165 -26.24 21.51 14.41
N ASP A 166 -25.58 21.82 13.27
CA ASP A 166 -24.49 22.81 13.17
C ASP A 166 -24.93 24.27 13.37
N LEU A 167 -26.17 24.48 13.82
CA LEU A 167 -26.76 25.79 14.09
C LEU A 167 -26.03 26.48 15.26
N PRO A 168 -25.46 27.68 15.08
CA PRO A 168 -24.60 28.29 16.09
C PRO A 168 -25.37 28.71 17.34
N VAL A 169 -24.72 28.63 18.50
CA VAL A 169 -25.27 29.16 19.75
C VAL A 169 -25.53 30.67 19.63
N GLY A 170 -26.75 31.08 19.96
CA GLY A 170 -27.28 32.43 19.78
C GLY A 170 -28.20 32.59 18.56
N GLU A 171 -28.25 31.61 17.65
CA GLU A 171 -29.13 31.63 16.47
C GLU A 171 -30.61 31.63 16.86
N ARG A 172 -31.45 32.28 16.03
CA ARG A 172 -32.85 32.59 16.36
C ARG A 172 -33.81 31.83 15.45
N ILE A 173 -34.63 30.98 16.06
CA ILE A 173 -35.70 30.24 15.38
C ILE A 173 -37.02 30.97 15.64
N PRO A 174 -37.61 31.66 14.66
CA PRO A 174 -38.89 32.34 14.83
C PRO A 174 -40.00 31.31 15.13
N LEU A 175 -40.89 31.66 16.06
CA LEU A 175 -42.06 30.87 16.42
C LEU A 175 -43.31 31.51 15.82
N PRO A 176 -44.42 30.75 15.67
CA PRO A 176 -45.66 31.34 15.18
C PRO A 176 -46.20 32.33 16.19
N GLU A 177 -46.80 33.41 15.67
CA GLU A 177 -47.48 34.41 16.49
C GLU A 177 -48.94 34.00 16.72
N ALA A 178 -49.44 34.28 17.92
CA ALA A 178 -50.86 34.26 18.19
C ALA A 178 -51.48 35.59 17.75
N ILE A 179 -52.69 35.51 17.19
CA ILE A 179 -53.54 36.64 16.86
C ILE A 179 -54.62 36.70 17.93
N ASP A 180 -54.76 37.89 18.47
CA ASP A 180 -55.84 38.30 19.36
C ASP A 180 -56.48 39.55 18.74
N ILE A 181 -57.80 39.64 18.80
CA ILE A 181 -58.56 40.74 18.19
C ILE A 181 -58.91 41.84 19.21
N ASP A 182 -58.78 41.53 20.50
CA ASP A 182 -58.95 42.49 21.58
C ASP A 182 -57.79 43.50 21.54
N SER A 183 -58.07 44.75 21.92
CA SER A 183 -57.00 45.75 21.98
C SER A 183 -56.17 45.62 23.25
N ARG A 184 -55.01 46.27 23.30
CA ARG A 184 -54.22 46.28 24.54
C ARG A 184 -54.98 47.03 25.66
N PRO A 185 -54.95 46.56 26.90
CA PRO A 185 -54.08 45.49 27.42
C PRO A 185 -54.55 44.06 27.09
N PHE A 186 -55.79 43.85 26.65
CA PHE A 186 -56.41 42.52 26.49
C PHE A 186 -55.92 41.71 25.26
N GLY A 187 -55.31 42.33 24.25
CA GLY A 187 -54.61 41.55 23.21
C GLY A 187 -53.34 40.83 23.72
N VAL A 188 -52.69 40.02 22.87
CA VAL A 188 -51.49 39.23 23.24
C VAL A 188 -50.39 40.08 23.91
N MET A 189 -50.01 39.65 25.13
CA MET A 189 -49.02 40.33 25.97
C MET A 189 -47.76 39.50 26.23
N ASP A 190 -47.86 38.18 26.38
CA ASP A 190 -46.71 37.32 26.69
C ASP A 190 -46.78 35.94 26.01
N TYR A 191 -45.64 35.25 25.93
CA TYR A 191 -45.54 33.89 25.43
C TYR A 191 -44.72 33.03 26.40
N ARG A 192 -45.18 31.81 26.67
CA ARG A 192 -44.42 30.82 27.45
C ARG A 192 -44.46 29.44 26.82
N ILE A 193 -43.47 28.61 27.17
CA ILE A 193 -43.54 27.16 26.90
C ILE A 193 -44.34 26.54 28.04
N ALA A 194 -45.57 26.11 27.77
CA ALA A 194 -46.45 25.52 28.78
C ALA A 194 -45.96 24.14 29.25
N ARG A 195 -45.39 23.35 28.33
CA ARG A 195 -44.73 22.06 28.63
C ARG A 195 -43.87 21.59 27.46
N TRP A 196 -42.78 20.90 27.79
CA TRP A 196 -42.03 20.06 26.86
C TRP A 196 -42.68 18.66 26.77
N ILE A 197 -42.67 18.08 25.58
CA ILE A 197 -43.22 16.74 25.25
C ILE A 197 -42.07 15.79 24.92
N GLN A 198 -41.14 16.23 24.07
CA GLN A 198 -39.88 15.54 23.75
C GLN A 198 -38.74 16.57 23.61
N GLY A 199 -37.50 16.13 23.85
CA GLY A 199 -36.30 16.92 23.65
C GLY A 199 -35.78 17.57 24.94
N ASN A 200 -34.47 17.82 24.96
CA ASN A 200 -33.85 18.51 26.08
C ASN A 200 -34.15 20.03 26.04
N ALA A 201 -35.04 20.46 26.93
CA ALA A 201 -35.40 21.86 27.12
C ALA A 201 -34.21 22.81 27.30
N SER A 202 -33.06 22.33 27.81
CA SER A 202 -31.91 23.21 28.06
C SER A 202 -31.21 23.69 26.78
N HIS A 203 -31.53 23.17 25.59
CA HIS A 203 -30.90 23.60 24.34
C HIS A 203 -31.50 24.90 23.78
N PHE A 204 -32.71 25.28 24.22
CA PHE A 204 -33.43 26.45 23.73
C PHE A 204 -33.88 27.38 24.87
N GLN A 205 -33.89 28.67 24.58
CA GLN A 205 -34.50 29.68 25.44
C GLN A 205 -35.55 30.46 24.64
N LEU A 206 -36.79 30.51 25.15
CA LEU A 206 -37.83 31.36 24.58
C LEU A 206 -37.54 32.83 24.93
N ASN A 207 -37.58 33.68 23.92
CA ASN A 207 -37.44 35.12 24.02
C ASN A 207 -38.49 35.81 23.13
N THR A 208 -38.76 37.09 23.38
CA THR A 208 -39.63 37.94 22.56
C THR A 208 -38.82 39.09 21.96
N MET A 209 -38.95 39.29 20.65
CA MET A 209 -38.37 40.43 19.94
C MET A 209 -39.38 41.58 19.96
N THR A 210 -38.97 42.75 20.41
CA THR A 210 -39.73 43.99 20.22
C THR A 210 -39.10 44.78 19.06
N ASP A 211 -39.93 45.26 18.14
CA ASP A 211 -39.44 46.04 16.99
C ASP A 211 -38.67 47.29 17.45
N GLN A 212 -37.43 47.45 17.01
CA GLN A 212 -36.60 48.60 17.39
C GLN A 212 -36.79 49.79 16.44
N GLU A 213 -37.96 50.45 16.45
CA GLU A 213 -38.04 51.80 15.84
C GLU A 213 -39.05 52.80 16.46
N ASP A 214 -40.21 52.38 16.99
CA ASP A 214 -41.14 53.36 17.62
C ASP A 214 -40.87 53.57 19.13
N GLU A 215 -40.30 54.73 19.51
CA GLU A 215 -40.18 55.16 20.92
C GLU A 215 -41.40 55.96 21.43
N GLU A 216 -42.31 56.40 20.54
CA GLU A 216 -43.40 57.32 20.91
C GLU A 216 -44.64 56.65 21.54
N VAL A 217 -44.77 55.32 21.45
CA VAL A 217 -45.84 54.58 22.14
C VAL A 217 -45.29 53.29 22.75
N ASN A 218 -45.61 53.06 24.03
CA ASN A 218 -45.16 51.91 24.83
C ASN A 218 -45.92 50.61 24.45
N MET A 219 -46.06 50.33 23.16
CA MET A 219 -46.95 49.34 22.56
C MET A 219 -46.23 48.54 21.48
N LYS A 220 -45.63 47.41 21.85
CA LYS A 220 -45.11 46.43 20.88
C LYS A 220 -45.57 45.02 21.24
N THR A 221 -46.17 44.36 20.26
CA THR A 221 -46.36 42.91 20.25
C THR A 221 -44.99 42.26 20.23
N GLY A 222 -44.72 41.35 21.17
CA GLY A 222 -43.45 40.63 21.19
C GLY A 222 -43.50 39.48 20.20
N HIS A 223 -42.63 39.49 19.19
CA HIS A 223 -42.52 38.39 18.23
C HIS A 223 -41.74 37.24 18.89
N PRO A 224 -42.34 36.06 19.14
CA PRO A 224 -41.70 34.98 19.88
C PRO A 224 -40.63 34.28 19.03
N TYR A 225 -39.49 33.95 19.64
CA TYR A 225 -38.46 33.12 19.01
C TYR A 225 -37.72 32.27 20.06
N LEU A 226 -37.21 31.11 19.64
CA LEU A 226 -36.21 30.40 20.43
C LEU A 226 -34.82 30.89 20.06
N SER A 227 -33.97 31.17 21.03
CA SER A 227 -32.52 31.22 20.83
C SER A 227 -31.89 29.88 21.19
N VAL A 228 -30.99 29.38 20.35
CA VAL A 228 -30.11 28.24 20.67
C VAL A 228 -29.16 28.66 21.80
N VAL A 229 -29.14 27.93 22.92
CA VAL A 229 -28.28 28.26 24.08
C VAL A 229 -27.24 27.18 24.40
N HIS A 230 -27.43 25.96 23.90
CA HIS A 230 -26.42 24.90 23.86
C HIS A 230 -26.38 24.32 22.43
N PRO A 231 -25.23 23.77 21.98
CA PRO A 231 -25.14 23.10 20.69
C PRO A 231 -26.22 22.02 20.53
N LEU A 232 -26.71 21.88 19.29
CA LEU A 232 -27.59 20.79 18.91
C LEU A 232 -26.76 19.60 18.43
N ASP A 233 -27.35 18.41 18.53
CA ASP A 233 -26.73 17.11 18.26
C ASP A 233 -27.88 16.14 17.97
N ARG A 234 -27.96 15.63 16.74
CA ARG A 234 -29.05 14.80 16.22
C ARG A 234 -28.91 13.35 16.67
N GLU A 235 -27.69 12.88 16.89
CA GLU A 235 -27.36 11.56 17.43
C GLU A 235 -27.83 11.44 18.89
N THR A 236 -27.76 12.54 19.65
CA THR A 236 -28.30 12.64 21.00
C THR A 236 -29.82 12.87 20.99
N GLU A 237 -30.33 13.84 20.21
CA GLU A 237 -31.77 14.14 20.16
C GLU A 237 -32.21 14.81 18.84
N GLU A 238 -32.81 14.02 17.94
CA GLU A 238 -33.34 14.48 16.63
C GLU A 238 -34.59 15.39 16.74
N VAL A 239 -35.41 15.25 17.80
CA VAL A 239 -36.77 15.80 17.84
C VAL A 239 -37.04 16.57 19.13
N TYR A 240 -37.51 17.81 18.97
CA TYR A 240 -37.94 18.68 20.06
C TYR A 240 -39.41 19.02 19.86
N GLU A 241 -40.25 18.58 20.80
CA GLU A 241 -41.70 18.79 20.76
C GLU A 241 -42.13 19.50 22.04
N PHE A 242 -42.85 20.62 21.92
CA PHE A 242 -43.34 21.39 23.06
C PHE A 242 -44.65 22.12 22.75
N VAL A 243 -45.34 22.60 23.78
CA VAL A 243 -46.53 23.44 23.63
C VAL A 243 -46.14 24.89 23.89
N LEU A 244 -46.26 25.73 22.86
CA LEU A 244 -46.19 27.19 22.98
C LEU A 244 -47.57 27.70 23.40
N GLU A 245 -47.59 28.57 24.40
CA GLU A 245 -48.80 29.19 24.93
C GLU A 245 -48.66 30.72 24.86
N ALA A 246 -49.62 31.38 24.22
CA ALA A 246 -49.76 32.82 24.20
C ALA A 246 -50.73 33.25 25.30
N ILE A 247 -50.44 34.36 25.97
CA ILE A 247 -51.18 34.88 27.13
C ILE A 247 -51.61 36.30 26.81
N ASP A 248 -52.89 36.60 27.04
CA ASP A 248 -53.43 37.95 27.00
C ASP A 248 -52.93 38.83 28.18
N GLY A 249 -53.30 40.11 28.20
CA GLY A 249 -53.04 41.01 29.33
C GLY A 249 -54.18 41.14 30.34
N GLY A 250 -55.04 40.13 30.46
CA GLY A 250 -56.18 40.11 31.38
C GLY A 250 -55.77 40.39 32.83
N GLN A 251 -56.22 41.52 33.38
CA GLN A 251 -55.95 41.89 34.77
C GLN A 251 -57.00 42.88 35.33
N GLY A 252 -57.66 42.50 36.42
CA GLY A 252 -58.64 43.38 37.09
C GLY A 252 -59.32 42.74 38.30
N ASP A 253 -60.39 41.97 38.07
CA ASP A 253 -61.42 41.68 39.07
C ASP A 253 -61.56 40.19 39.48
N GLY A 254 -60.48 39.43 39.34
CA GLY A 254 -60.42 38.00 39.73
C GLY A 254 -60.58 37.01 38.57
N GLU A 255 -60.70 37.51 37.34
CA GLU A 255 -60.62 36.70 36.12
C GLU A 255 -59.16 36.36 35.79
N SER A 256 -58.94 35.18 35.22
CA SER A 256 -57.62 34.72 34.79
C SER A 256 -57.40 35.10 33.33
N PRO A 257 -56.16 35.37 32.89
CA PRO A 257 -55.87 35.63 31.49
C PRO A 257 -56.27 34.42 30.64
N PHE A 258 -56.88 34.67 29.49
CA PHE A 258 -57.08 33.65 28.47
C PHE A 258 -55.74 33.28 27.82
N THR A 259 -55.67 32.03 27.37
CA THR A 259 -54.49 31.53 26.68
C THR A 259 -54.84 30.79 25.40
N GLY A 260 -54.05 31.07 24.37
CA GLY A 260 -53.98 30.27 23.15
C GLY A 260 -52.85 29.26 23.27
N SER A 261 -52.97 28.07 22.67
CA SER A 261 -51.89 27.07 22.68
C SER A 261 -51.71 26.39 21.33
N VAL A 262 -50.46 26.12 20.95
CA VAL A 262 -50.10 25.38 19.74
C VAL A 262 -48.95 24.42 20.00
N GLY A 263 -49.00 23.24 19.37
CA GLY A 263 -47.92 22.26 19.40
C GLY A 263 -46.83 22.62 18.38
N ILE A 264 -45.59 22.76 18.85
CA ILE A 264 -44.42 23.03 18.02
C ILE A 264 -43.59 21.75 17.94
N LEU A 265 -43.28 21.31 16.72
CA LEU A 265 -42.38 20.20 16.43
C LEU A 265 -41.19 20.73 15.63
N ILE A 266 -40.02 20.77 16.26
CA ILE A 266 -38.74 21.09 15.62
C ILE A 266 -38.01 19.77 15.36
N ARG A 267 -37.61 19.55 14.11
CA ARG A 267 -36.77 18.42 13.72
C ARG A 267 -35.36 18.89 13.43
N VAL A 268 -34.37 18.27 14.05
CA VAL A 268 -32.96 18.46 13.72
C VAL A 268 -32.66 17.62 12.48
N ARG A 269 -32.11 18.26 11.44
CA ARG A 269 -31.55 17.60 10.27
C ARG A 269 -30.07 17.33 10.47
N ASP A 270 -29.67 16.21 9.92
CA ASP A 270 -28.31 15.69 9.87
C ASP A 270 -27.32 16.65 9.19
N VAL A 271 -26.10 16.70 9.72
CA VAL A 271 -24.88 17.31 9.18
C VAL A 271 -23.77 16.28 9.29
N ASN A 272 -22.87 16.20 8.30
CA ASN A 272 -21.84 15.17 8.29
C ASN A 272 -20.67 15.53 9.22
N ASP A 273 -20.81 15.25 10.53
CA ASP A 273 -19.82 15.59 11.56
C ASP A 273 -19.24 14.38 12.31
N ASN A 274 -19.84 13.19 12.19
CA ASN A 274 -19.23 11.94 12.67
C ASN A 274 -18.48 11.23 11.54
N ALA A 275 -17.20 10.91 11.79
CA ALA A 275 -16.44 10.08 10.86
C ALA A 275 -16.70 8.58 11.11
N PRO A 276 -16.66 7.71 10.07
CA PRO A 276 -16.82 6.27 10.26
C PRO A 276 -15.81 5.72 11.27
N GLU A 277 -16.23 4.99 12.30
CA GLU A 277 -15.36 4.43 13.35
C GLU A 277 -15.24 2.90 13.23
N PHE A 278 -14.00 2.39 13.29
CA PHE A 278 -13.68 0.96 13.35
C PHE A 278 -13.75 0.44 14.80
N ASP A 279 -14.20 -0.81 15.02
CA ASP A 279 -14.26 -1.37 16.37
C ASP A 279 -12.89 -1.62 17.04
N GLU A 280 -11.82 -1.76 16.24
CA GLU A 280 -10.43 -1.71 16.72
C GLU A 280 -9.53 -0.81 15.85
N LYS A 281 -8.49 -0.23 16.48
CA LYS A 281 -7.49 0.62 15.80
C LYS A 281 -6.49 -0.16 14.94
N ALA A 282 -6.29 -1.45 15.24
CA ALA A 282 -5.35 -2.31 14.53
C ALA A 282 -5.78 -3.78 14.62
N TYR A 283 -5.87 -4.45 13.47
CA TYR A 283 -6.20 -5.87 13.36
C TYR A 283 -4.95 -6.70 13.07
N SER A 284 -4.92 -7.94 13.56
CA SER A 284 -3.86 -8.90 13.27
C SER A 284 -4.42 -10.23 12.76
N ALA A 285 -3.80 -10.77 11.70
CA ALA A 285 -4.16 -12.06 11.14
C ALA A 285 -2.92 -12.89 10.79
N VAL A 286 -3.12 -14.19 10.66
CA VAL A 286 -2.09 -15.14 10.23
C VAL A 286 -2.59 -15.86 8.98
N VAL A 287 -1.82 -15.79 7.90
CA VAL A 287 -2.10 -16.46 6.64
C VAL A 287 -0.88 -17.30 6.28
N GLN A 288 -1.06 -18.61 6.19
CA GLN A 288 -0.05 -19.50 5.65
C GLN A 288 0.02 -19.33 4.13
N GLU A 289 1.20 -19.38 3.53
CA GLU A 289 1.30 -19.36 2.08
C GLU A 289 0.63 -20.58 1.43
N ASN A 290 0.42 -20.54 0.11
CA ASN A 290 -0.41 -21.51 -0.62
C ASN A 290 -1.88 -21.62 -0.11
N THR A 291 -2.31 -20.78 0.82
CA THR A 291 -3.70 -20.74 1.28
C THR A 291 -4.62 -20.29 0.14
N LEU A 292 -5.64 -21.09 -0.15
CA LEU A 292 -6.67 -20.75 -1.13
C LEU A 292 -7.52 -19.54 -0.70
N PRO A 293 -8.10 -18.79 -1.65
CA PRO A 293 -8.89 -17.58 -1.39
C PRO A 293 -9.97 -17.79 -0.32
N ARG A 294 -9.89 -17.00 0.76
CA ARG A 294 -10.76 -17.13 1.94
C ARG A 294 -10.92 -15.80 2.68
N ARG A 295 -11.90 -15.71 3.58
CA ARG A 295 -11.95 -14.61 4.56
C ARG A 295 -10.80 -14.74 5.56
N VAL A 296 -10.06 -13.67 5.77
CA VAL A 296 -8.89 -13.58 6.67
C VAL A 296 -9.24 -12.83 7.96
N LEU A 297 -10.00 -11.73 7.85
CA LEU A 297 -10.46 -10.93 8.98
C LEU A 297 -11.95 -10.61 8.85
N GLN A 298 -12.57 -10.34 9.98
CA GLN A 298 -13.91 -9.76 10.11
C GLN A 298 -13.85 -8.70 11.21
N PHE A 299 -14.42 -7.53 10.95
CA PHE A 299 -14.42 -6.35 11.82
C PHE A 299 -15.73 -5.59 11.66
N LYS A 300 -15.96 -4.55 12.46
CA LYS A 300 -17.13 -3.69 12.34
C LYS A 300 -16.71 -2.26 12.03
N VAL A 301 -17.59 -1.56 11.33
CA VAL A 301 -17.51 -0.12 11.16
C VAL A 301 -18.88 0.45 11.46
N ALA A 302 -18.93 1.50 12.27
CA ALA A 302 -20.12 2.24 12.62
C ALA A 302 -19.95 3.69 12.20
N ASP A 303 -21.00 4.28 11.68
CA ASP A 303 -21.08 5.71 11.42
C ASP A 303 -22.35 6.21 12.12
N MET A 304 -22.32 7.35 12.81
CA MET A 304 -23.46 7.79 13.63
C MET A 304 -24.45 8.66 12.85
N ASP A 305 -24.01 9.22 11.72
CA ASP A 305 -24.80 10.10 10.87
C ASP A 305 -25.90 9.34 10.11
N ALA A 306 -26.88 10.07 9.57
CA ALA A 306 -28.05 9.50 8.91
C ALA A 306 -27.94 9.45 7.37
N GLY A 307 -28.62 8.49 6.76
CA GLY A 307 -28.82 8.44 5.30
C GLY A 307 -27.53 8.22 4.49
N GLU A 308 -27.15 9.20 3.68
CA GLU A 308 -25.91 9.17 2.89
C GLU A 308 -24.68 9.60 3.72
N ASN A 309 -24.86 10.47 4.71
CA ASN A 309 -23.77 10.87 5.61
C ASN A 309 -23.28 9.64 6.40
N GLY A 310 -24.19 8.84 6.96
CA GLY A 310 -23.81 7.55 7.56
C GLY A 310 -23.35 6.43 6.59
N ARG A 311 -23.25 6.67 5.27
CA ARG A 311 -23.00 5.60 4.28
C ARG A 311 -21.51 5.35 4.02
N VAL A 312 -20.99 4.31 4.65
CA VAL A 312 -19.57 3.96 4.57
C VAL A 312 -19.18 3.17 3.29
N PHE A 313 -18.03 3.53 2.73
CA PHE A 313 -17.24 2.75 1.77
C PHE A 313 -15.88 2.37 2.36
N LEU A 314 -15.31 1.24 1.90
CA LEU A 314 -14.01 0.74 2.35
C LEU A 314 -12.99 0.67 1.22
N SER A 315 -11.74 1.03 1.51
CA SER A 315 -10.60 0.90 0.61
C SER A 315 -9.35 0.38 1.33
N ILE A 316 -8.40 -0.20 0.58
CA ILE A 316 -7.09 -0.64 1.09
C ILE A 316 -6.03 0.35 0.63
N PHE A 317 -5.23 0.84 1.57
CA PHE A 317 -4.07 1.69 1.33
C PHE A 317 -2.78 0.99 1.78
N ASP A 318 -2.01 0.50 0.80
CA ASP A 318 -0.65 -0.01 0.95
C ASP A 318 0.30 0.71 -0.03
N PRO A 319 1.28 1.50 0.47
CA PRO A 319 2.29 2.15 -0.38
C PRO A 319 3.14 1.20 -1.21
N THR A 320 3.21 -0.09 -0.86
CA THR A 320 3.95 -1.11 -1.61
C THR A 320 3.11 -1.84 -2.66
N HIS A 321 1.79 -1.56 -2.70
CA HIS A 321 0.78 -2.23 -3.53
C HIS A 321 0.66 -3.76 -3.38
N LYS A 322 1.46 -4.41 -2.52
CA LYS A 322 1.42 -5.88 -2.32
C LYS A 322 0.09 -6.34 -1.74
N ALA A 323 -0.42 -5.63 -0.73
CA ALA A 323 -1.70 -5.94 -0.10
C ALA A 323 -2.90 -5.63 -1.01
N ASN A 324 -2.81 -4.61 -1.87
CA ASN A 324 -3.89 -4.24 -2.81
C ASN A 324 -4.18 -5.32 -3.87
N ASN A 325 -3.17 -6.11 -4.26
CA ASN A 325 -3.35 -7.23 -5.18
C ASN A 325 -3.81 -8.51 -4.45
N LEU A 326 -3.28 -8.74 -3.25
CA LEU A 326 -3.51 -9.97 -2.49
C LEU A 326 -4.85 -9.98 -1.72
N PHE A 327 -5.35 -8.82 -1.30
CA PHE A 327 -6.53 -8.68 -0.45
C PHE A 327 -7.62 -7.78 -1.04
N ARG A 328 -8.87 -8.06 -0.66
CA ARG A 328 -10.04 -7.21 -0.91
C ARG A 328 -10.85 -7.01 0.35
N VAL A 329 -11.26 -5.77 0.60
CA VAL A 329 -12.28 -5.45 1.62
C VAL A 329 -13.69 -5.63 1.06
N SER A 330 -14.58 -6.16 1.89
CA SER A 330 -16.00 -6.29 1.64
C SER A 330 -16.79 -5.69 2.81
N LEU A 331 -17.93 -5.07 2.48
CA LEU A 331 -18.87 -4.50 3.44
C LEU A 331 -20.19 -5.27 3.33
N GLN A 332 -20.66 -5.84 4.43
CA GLN A 332 -21.99 -6.44 4.54
C GLN A 332 -22.89 -5.49 5.31
N ASN A 333 -23.91 -4.98 4.62
CA ASN A 333 -24.86 -4.03 5.20
C ASN A 333 -25.89 -4.81 6.03
N THR A 334 -25.78 -4.74 7.37
CA THR A 334 -26.65 -5.50 8.28
C THR A 334 -28.00 -4.84 8.54
N LEU A 335 -28.08 -3.51 8.45
CA LEU A 335 -29.30 -2.73 8.24
C LEU A 335 -28.89 -1.36 7.65
N PRO A 336 -29.52 -0.86 6.56
CA PRO A 336 -29.45 0.56 6.26
C PRO A 336 -30.17 1.37 7.36
N PRO A 337 -29.77 2.63 7.60
CA PRO A 337 -30.57 3.53 8.43
C PRO A 337 -31.96 3.67 7.78
N PRO A 338 -33.04 3.73 8.57
CA PRO A 338 -34.39 3.74 8.02
C PRO A 338 -34.68 5.07 7.33
N GLU A 339 -34.47 5.14 6.02
CA GLU A 339 -35.07 6.16 5.16
C GLU A 339 -36.60 6.08 5.28
N ALA A 340 -37.16 6.96 6.12
CA ALA A 340 -38.56 7.34 6.17
C ALA A 340 -39.59 6.19 6.25
N LEU A 341 -39.40 5.18 7.12
CA LEU A 341 -40.53 4.30 7.47
C LEU A 341 -41.41 4.97 8.53
N ASN A 342 -42.42 5.70 8.04
CA ASN A 342 -43.39 6.45 8.84
C ASN A 342 -44.27 5.51 9.69
N ARG A 343 -43.82 5.17 10.90
CA ARG A 343 -44.66 4.64 11.98
C ARG A 343 -43.97 4.68 13.34
N TYR A 344 -44.68 5.24 14.33
CA TYR A 344 -44.38 5.15 15.76
C TYR A 344 -44.00 3.71 16.18
N SER A 345 -42.70 3.46 16.34
CA SER A 345 -42.15 2.25 16.93
C SER A 345 -41.14 2.66 17.98
N GLN A 346 -41.53 2.54 19.25
CA GLN A 346 -40.76 2.93 20.44
C GLN A 346 -39.53 2.01 20.71
N SER A 347 -38.93 1.44 19.67
CA SER A 347 -37.59 0.87 19.76
C SER A 347 -36.58 2.01 19.75
N ARG A 348 -35.93 2.27 20.90
CA ARG A 348 -34.68 3.03 20.95
C ARG A 348 -33.62 2.28 20.14
N ARG A 349 -33.61 2.48 18.83
CA ARG A 349 -32.46 2.13 17.99
C ARG A 349 -31.41 3.19 18.29
N THR A 350 -30.16 2.76 18.45
CA THR A 350 -29.04 3.67 18.37
C THR A 350 -29.10 4.37 17.01
N PRO A 351 -28.93 5.70 16.94
CA PRO A 351 -28.68 6.36 15.67
C PRO A 351 -27.44 5.79 15.00
N GLY A 352 -27.29 6.04 13.70
CA GLY A 352 -26.19 5.53 12.91
C GLY A 352 -26.43 4.26 12.10
N SER A 353 -25.45 4.00 11.25
CA SER A 353 -25.33 2.93 10.28
C SER A 353 -24.25 1.93 10.73
N PHE A 354 -24.63 0.68 10.97
CA PHE A 354 -23.74 -0.34 11.54
C PHE A 354 -23.44 -1.45 10.53
N TYR A 355 -22.17 -1.57 10.16
CA TYR A 355 -21.68 -2.47 9.15
C TYR A 355 -20.82 -3.60 9.73
N THR A 356 -20.95 -4.79 9.15
CA THR A 356 -20.00 -5.88 9.34
C THR A 356 -19.13 -5.99 8.10
N ALA A 357 -17.82 -5.85 8.27
CA ALA A 357 -16.86 -5.84 7.18
C ALA A 357 -15.89 -7.03 7.27
N SER A 358 -15.22 -7.35 6.16
CA SER A 358 -14.23 -8.41 6.14
C SER A 358 -13.12 -8.21 5.11
N VAL A 359 -11.92 -8.70 5.44
CA VAL A 359 -10.81 -8.81 4.50
C VAL A 359 -10.81 -10.21 3.91
N HIS A 360 -10.81 -10.30 2.59
CA HIS A 360 -10.69 -11.54 1.84
C HIS A 360 -9.35 -11.62 1.12
N LEU A 361 -8.72 -12.78 1.20
CA LEU A 361 -7.60 -13.18 0.36
C LEU A 361 -8.13 -13.51 -1.05
N LEU A 362 -7.53 -12.92 -2.09
CA LEU A 362 -7.93 -13.09 -3.49
C LEU A 362 -7.13 -14.16 -4.24
N GLU A 363 -5.83 -14.24 -3.95
CA GLU A 363 -4.87 -15.14 -4.58
C GLU A 363 -4.07 -15.88 -3.50
N TYR A 364 -3.31 -16.91 -3.89
CA TYR A 364 -2.43 -17.61 -2.95
C TYR A 364 -1.21 -16.73 -2.62
N PRO A 365 -0.86 -16.52 -1.34
CA PRO A 365 0.38 -15.86 -0.99
C PRO A 365 1.57 -16.77 -1.32
N ASP A 366 2.69 -16.13 -1.62
CA ASP A 366 4.04 -16.68 -1.84
C ASP A 366 4.96 -15.95 -0.84
N ALA A 367 5.58 -16.68 0.08
CA ALA A 367 6.32 -16.10 1.20
C ALA A 367 7.70 -15.59 0.78
N GLU A 368 8.28 -16.05 -0.33
CA GLU A 368 9.57 -15.60 -0.84
C GLU A 368 9.47 -14.26 -1.58
N GLN A 369 8.31 -13.97 -2.17
CA GLN A 369 8.02 -12.68 -2.82
C GLN A 369 7.43 -11.63 -1.87
N LEU A 370 6.92 -12.03 -0.71
CA LEU A 370 6.26 -11.16 0.28
C LEU A 370 7.15 -10.89 1.52
N PRO A 371 6.97 -9.77 2.23
CA PRO A 371 7.57 -9.62 3.56
C PRO A 371 6.86 -10.57 4.55
N PRO A 372 7.56 -11.06 5.61
CA PRO A 372 6.98 -11.98 6.59
C PRO A 372 5.80 -11.38 7.37
N ARG A 373 5.69 -10.05 7.41
CA ARG A 373 4.52 -9.31 7.86
C ARG A 373 4.14 -8.27 6.83
N LEU A 374 2.95 -8.38 6.25
CA LEU A 374 2.32 -7.33 5.46
C LEU A 374 1.63 -6.36 6.42
N LYS A 375 1.98 -5.07 6.33
CA LYS A 375 1.41 -3.99 7.12
C LYS A 375 0.81 -2.94 6.20
N PHE A 376 -0.51 -2.81 6.24
CA PHE A 376 -1.28 -1.88 5.40
C PHE A 376 -2.39 -1.22 6.22
N HIS A 377 -3.13 -0.29 5.62
CA HIS A 377 -4.28 0.35 6.26
C HIS A 377 -5.56 0.02 5.50
N ILE A 378 -6.66 -0.12 6.23
CA ILE A 378 -8.01 -0.03 5.66
C ILE A 378 -8.53 1.36 6.01
N THR A 379 -9.04 2.07 5.01
CA THR A 379 -9.69 3.37 5.17
C THR A 379 -11.19 3.18 5.02
N ALA A 380 -11.96 3.68 5.99
CA ALA A 380 -13.40 3.87 5.89
C ALA A 380 -13.68 5.33 5.56
N THR A 381 -14.58 5.58 4.63
CA THR A 381 -14.97 6.93 4.17
C THR A 381 -16.47 6.94 4.00
N ASP A 382 -17.14 7.96 4.50
CA ASP A 382 -18.56 8.15 4.31
C ASP A 382 -18.93 8.60 2.88
N ASN A 383 -20.20 8.96 2.65
CA ASN A 383 -20.67 9.59 1.41
C ASN A 383 -21.16 11.04 1.64
N GLY A 384 -20.76 11.64 2.76
CA GLY A 384 -21.17 12.97 3.18
C GLY A 384 -20.46 14.10 2.44
N GLN A 385 -20.84 15.34 2.77
CA GLN A 385 -20.22 16.54 2.20
C GLN A 385 -19.93 17.59 3.29
N PRO A 386 -18.67 17.85 3.63
CA PRO A 386 -17.45 17.19 3.14
C PRO A 386 -17.34 15.74 3.63
N PRO A 387 -16.72 14.82 2.87
CA PRO A 387 -16.61 13.44 3.31
C PRO A 387 -15.56 13.29 4.41
N LEU A 388 -15.91 12.61 5.49
CA LEU A 388 -15.02 12.25 6.59
C LEU A 388 -14.51 10.81 6.42
N SER A 389 -13.40 10.52 7.08
CA SER A 389 -12.75 9.21 6.97
C SER A 389 -11.90 8.88 8.19
N SER A 390 -11.81 7.60 8.48
CA SER A 390 -10.88 7.04 9.44
C SER A 390 -10.09 5.89 8.83
N ARG A 391 -9.06 5.43 9.55
CA ARG A 391 -8.24 4.29 9.12
C ARG A 391 -7.89 3.39 10.30
N ALA A 392 -7.86 2.09 10.03
CA ALA A 392 -7.31 1.09 10.93
C ALA A 392 -6.10 0.41 10.30
N GLU A 393 -5.13 0.03 11.12
CA GLU A 393 -3.96 -0.72 10.68
C GLU A 393 -4.31 -2.21 10.55
N VAL A 394 -3.75 -2.90 9.56
CA VAL A 394 -3.85 -4.35 9.42
C VAL A 394 -2.46 -4.95 9.28
N ASN A 395 -2.15 -5.88 10.19
CA ASN A 395 -0.93 -6.67 10.18
C ASN A 395 -1.28 -8.11 9.81
N VAL A 396 -0.78 -8.61 8.68
CA VAL A 396 -0.93 -10.02 8.29
C VAL A 396 0.44 -10.69 8.33
N ASP A 397 0.62 -11.61 9.27
CA ASP A 397 1.79 -12.49 9.31
C ASP A 397 1.65 -13.57 8.25
N ILE A 398 2.62 -13.63 7.33
CA ILE A 398 2.71 -14.65 6.29
C ILE A 398 3.57 -15.79 6.84
N ILE A 399 2.96 -16.97 7.02
CA ILE A 399 3.67 -18.16 7.49
C ILE A 399 4.23 -18.92 6.30
N ASN A 400 5.56 -18.98 6.26
CA ASN A 400 6.34 -19.75 5.30
C ASN A 400 6.12 -21.27 5.49
N VAL A 401 6.14 -22.01 4.39
CA VAL A 401 5.88 -23.46 4.28
C VAL A 401 6.98 -24.07 3.43
N ASN A 402 7.45 -25.26 3.80
CA ASN A 402 8.48 -25.95 3.02
C ASN A 402 7.93 -26.37 1.66
N ASP A 403 8.17 -25.59 0.62
CA ASP A 403 7.70 -25.82 -0.74
C ASP A 403 8.77 -25.65 -1.83
N GLN A 404 9.90 -24.99 -1.53
CA GLN A 404 11.06 -24.93 -2.43
C GLN A 404 12.15 -25.92 -2.00
N ALA A 405 12.48 -26.84 -2.92
CA ALA A 405 13.57 -27.79 -2.67
C ALA A 405 14.95 -27.12 -2.83
N PRO A 406 15.91 -27.33 -1.89
CA PRO A 406 17.23 -26.67 -1.88
C PRO A 406 17.92 -26.68 -3.24
N ASN A 407 18.55 -25.57 -3.63
CA ASN A 407 19.29 -25.44 -4.88
C ASN A 407 20.80 -25.64 -4.66
N ILE A 408 21.44 -26.46 -5.50
CA ILE A 408 22.85 -26.84 -5.40
C ILE A 408 23.62 -26.27 -6.59
N VAL A 409 24.71 -25.54 -6.33
CA VAL A 409 25.56 -24.92 -7.35
C VAL A 409 27.03 -25.29 -7.11
N PHE A 410 27.70 -25.77 -8.15
CA PHE A 410 29.13 -26.06 -8.15
C PHE A 410 29.94 -24.87 -8.68
N LEU A 411 30.90 -24.40 -7.89
CA LEU A 411 31.87 -23.37 -8.29
C LEU A 411 33.30 -23.92 -8.29
N ARG A 412 34.15 -23.40 -9.19
CA ARG A 412 35.61 -23.54 -9.15
C ARG A 412 36.24 -22.18 -9.40
N GLU A 413 37.19 -21.79 -8.56
CA GLU A 413 37.88 -20.48 -8.65
C GLU A 413 36.88 -19.30 -8.70
N GLY A 414 35.81 -19.38 -7.88
CA GLY A 414 34.72 -18.39 -7.83
C GLY A 414 33.79 -18.36 -9.04
N LYS A 415 33.95 -19.23 -10.04
CA LYS A 415 33.10 -19.31 -11.25
C LYS A 415 32.19 -20.53 -11.22
N ARG A 416 30.92 -20.35 -11.59
CA ARG A 416 29.95 -21.44 -11.72
C ARG A 416 30.35 -22.38 -12.86
N LEU A 417 30.39 -23.68 -12.59
CA LEU A 417 30.57 -24.69 -13.62
C LEU A 417 29.37 -24.68 -14.57
N THR A 418 29.62 -24.51 -15.87
CA THR A 418 28.60 -24.49 -16.93
C THR A 418 28.21 -25.89 -17.39
N SER A 419 29.11 -26.86 -17.26
CA SER A 419 28.87 -28.29 -17.41
C SER A 419 29.00 -28.97 -16.04
N SER A 420 28.21 -30.02 -15.79
CA SER A 420 28.38 -30.94 -14.65
C SER A 420 29.59 -31.87 -14.81
N ARG A 421 30.63 -31.43 -15.53
CA ARG A 421 31.86 -32.18 -15.83
C ARG A 421 33.08 -31.36 -15.41
N LEU A 422 34.01 -31.99 -14.71
CA LEU A 422 35.20 -31.34 -14.17
C LEU A 422 36.46 -32.18 -14.38
N ALA A 423 37.37 -31.70 -15.22
CA ALA A 423 38.70 -32.29 -15.33
C ALA A 423 39.63 -31.76 -14.22
N LEU A 424 40.37 -32.66 -13.58
CA LEU A 424 41.38 -32.37 -12.57
C LEU A 424 42.77 -32.90 -13.01
N PRO A 425 43.84 -32.10 -12.93
CA PRO A 425 45.20 -32.57 -13.22
C PRO A 425 45.73 -33.53 -12.14
N GLU A 426 46.23 -34.70 -12.55
CA GLU A 426 46.68 -35.78 -11.66
C GLU A 426 47.64 -35.31 -10.55
N VAL A 427 48.77 -34.69 -10.95
CA VAL A 427 49.85 -34.22 -10.06
C VAL A 427 49.41 -33.26 -8.95
N ILE A 428 48.33 -32.51 -9.15
CA ILE A 428 47.87 -31.47 -8.19
C ILE A 428 46.82 -32.04 -7.20
N THR A 429 46.25 -33.23 -7.50
CA THR A 429 45.16 -33.84 -6.70
C THR A 429 45.63 -34.69 -5.51
N VAL A 430 46.41 -34.07 -4.63
CA VAL A 430 46.76 -34.65 -3.31
C VAL A 430 45.51 -34.84 -2.42
N PRO A 431 45.56 -35.67 -1.36
CA PRO A 431 44.47 -35.77 -0.38
C PRO A 431 44.19 -34.41 0.26
N GLU A 432 42.93 -34.15 0.60
CA GLU A 432 42.45 -32.86 1.11
C GLU A 432 42.55 -31.68 0.12
N SER A 433 42.91 -31.92 -1.15
CA SER A 433 42.81 -30.90 -2.18
C SER A 433 41.36 -30.50 -2.43
N ILE A 434 41.14 -29.22 -2.74
CA ILE A 434 39.83 -28.65 -3.02
C ILE A 434 39.46 -28.98 -4.47
N VAL A 435 38.36 -29.70 -4.65
CA VAL A 435 37.84 -30.10 -5.96
C VAL A 435 36.91 -29.02 -6.50
N VAL A 436 35.89 -28.66 -5.71
CA VAL A 436 34.93 -27.58 -6.02
C VAL A 436 34.36 -27.01 -4.72
N GLU A 437 33.90 -25.75 -4.77
CA GLU A 437 33.06 -25.14 -3.75
C GLU A 437 31.59 -25.40 -4.07
N VAL A 438 30.87 -26.08 -3.17
CA VAL A 438 29.45 -26.39 -3.32
C VAL A 438 28.65 -25.37 -2.54
N HIS A 439 27.87 -24.56 -3.25
CA HIS A 439 26.98 -23.57 -2.67
C HIS A 439 25.57 -24.15 -2.65
N VAL A 440 24.97 -24.22 -1.47
CA VAL A 440 23.60 -24.70 -1.28
C VAL A 440 22.77 -23.53 -0.73
N THR A 441 21.68 -23.25 -1.44
CA THR A 441 20.76 -22.15 -1.12
C THR A 441 19.35 -22.70 -1.04
N ASP A 442 18.66 -22.44 0.05
CA ASP A 442 17.21 -22.57 0.12
C ASP A 442 16.55 -21.19 0.02
N SER A 443 15.42 -21.11 -0.66
CA SER A 443 14.60 -19.90 -0.70
C SER A 443 13.77 -19.77 0.57
N ASP A 444 13.37 -20.91 1.13
CA ASP A 444 12.43 -21.04 2.23
C ASP A 444 13.00 -20.41 3.52
N SER A 445 12.19 -19.59 4.17
CA SER A 445 12.65 -18.75 5.28
C SER A 445 12.30 -19.33 6.65
N ASN A 446 13.31 -19.48 7.51
CA ASN A 446 13.21 -19.99 8.88
C ASN A 446 12.81 -21.47 9.04
N LEU A 447 12.86 -22.28 7.97
CA LEU A 447 12.53 -23.70 8.01
C LEU A 447 13.77 -24.61 8.13
N GLY A 448 14.21 -24.82 9.37
CA GLY A 448 15.18 -25.85 9.71
C GLY A 448 16.64 -25.54 9.35
N GLN A 449 17.52 -26.51 9.62
CA GLN A 449 18.92 -26.49 9.21
C GLN A 449 19.07 -27.21 7.86
N LEU A 450 19.92 -26.71 6.96
CA LEU A 450 20.23 -27.45 5.73
C LEU A 450 21.22 -28.59 6.03
N SER A 451 20.83 -29.82 5.75
CA SER A 451 21.72 -30.98 5.70
C SER A 451 22.26 -31.13 4.29
N CYS A 452 23.53 -31.50 4.16
CA CYS A 452 24.11 -31.90 2.88
C CYS A 452 25.00 -33.12 3.05
N SER A 453 24.89 -34.05 2.11
CA SER A 453 25.74 -35.23 2.02
C SER A 453 26.29 -35.40 0.61
N VAL A 454 27.41 -36.09 0.48
CA VAL A 454 27.93 -36.54 -0.82
C VAL A 454 27.97 -38.06 -0.81
N THR A 455 27.42 -38.66 -1.86
CA THR A 455 27.59 -40.08 -2.15
C THR A 455 28.54 -40.22 -3.33
N SER A 456 29.56 -41.05 -3.15
CA SER A 456 30.59 -41.32 -4.15
C SER A 456 30.93 -42.81 -4.13
N GLU A 457 31.17 -43.39 -5.30
CA GLU A 457 31.66 -44.77 -5.38
C GLU A 457 33.01 -44.88 -4.64
N MET A 458 33.14 -45.89 -3.79
CA MET A 458 34.33 -46.15 -2.94
C MET A 458 34.71 -45.07 -1.91
N ASP A 459 33.82 -44.12 -1.60
CA ASP A 459 34.04 -43.08 -0.56
C ASP A 459 35.30 -42.22 -0.78
N ALA A 460 35.65 -41.98 -2.05
CA ALA A 460 36.87 -41.25 -2.45
C ALA A 460 36.82 -39.73 -2.17
N PHE A 461 35.65 -39.17 -1.90
CA PHE A 461 35.43 -37.74 -1.68
C PHE A 461 34.69 -37.47 -0.38
N ARG A 462 34.88 -36.27 0.18
CA ARG A 462 34.13 -35.80 1.35
C ARG A 462 33.66 -34.36 1.20
N LEU A 463 32.49 -34.08 1.74
CA LEU A 463 31.93 -32.75 1.86
C LEU A 463 32.26 -32.18 3.23
N ILE A 464 32.79 -30.96 3.30
CA ILE A 464 33.11 -30.26 4.55
C ILE A 464 32.37 -28.92 4.56
N GLU A 465 31.58 -28.65 5.59
CA GLU A 465 30.94 -27.34 5.78
C GLU A 465 31.99 -26.28 6.09
N VAL A 466 31.89 -25.12 5.44
CA VAL A 466 32.77 -23.97 5.66
C VAL A 466 31.93 -22.80 6.13
N HIS A 467 32.23 -22.29 7.32
CA HIS A 467 31.56 -21.10 7.84
C HIS A 467 32.14 -19.85 7.16
N PRO A 468 31.31 -18.98 6.55
CA PRO A 468 31.78 -17.84 5.76
C PRO A 468 32.50 -16.72 6.53
N PHE A 469 32.77 -16.90 7.84
CA PHE A 469 33.37 -15.89 8.72
C PHE A 469 34.51 -16.41 9.63
N SER A 470 35.12 -17.57 9.34
CA SER A 470 36.31 -18.04 10.08
C SER A 470 37.63 -17.50 9.47
N ASN A 471 37.90 -16.21 9.71
CA ASN A 471 39.18 -15.48 9.57
C ASN A 471 40.28 -16.00 8.62
N GLY A 472 40.47 -15.29 7.51
CA GLY A 472 41.74 -15.11 6.79
C GLY A 472 41.75 -13.71 6.16
N GLY A 473 42.79 -12.91 6.41
CA GLY A 473 42.74 -11.45 6.21
C GLY A 473 42.66 -10.95 4.77
N ASP A 474 42.06 -9.76 4.62
CA ASP A 474 42.21 -8.79 3.52
C ASP A 474 42.26 -9.32 2.07
N SER A 475 41.09 -9.64 1.51
CA SER A 475 40.84 -9.52 0.04
C SER A 475 39.38 -9.76 -0.40
N ALA A 476 38.51 -10.34 0.44
CA ALA A 476 37.13 -10.70 0.07
C ALA A 476 36.09 -9.54 0.11
N ALA A 477 36.51 -8.28 0.28
CA ALA A 477 35.61 -7.12 0.33
C ALA A 477 35.13 -6.61 -1.06
N THR A 478 35.53 -7.26 -2.14
CA THR A 478 35.48 -6.68 -3.51
C THR A 478 34.38 -7.27 -4.41
N VAL A 479 33.54 -8.20 -3.93
CA VAL A 479 32.46 -8.82 -4.73
C VAL A 479 31.06 -8.28 -4.38
N LEU A 480 30.91 -7.54 -3.28
CA LEU A 480 29.63 -6.92 -2.86
C LEU A 480 29.61 -5.38 -2.89
N SER A 481 30.65 -4.73 -3.40
CA SER A 481 30.74 -3.25 -3.48
C SER A 481 30.23 -2.65 -4.80
N ASN A 482 30.09 -3.42 -5.88
CA ASN A 482 29.74 -2.90 -7.21
C ASN A 482 28.25 -2.58 -7.45
N PHE A 483 27.39 -2.68 -6.43
CA PHE A 483 25.97 -2.28 -6.51
C PHE A 483 25.59 -1.09 -5.60
N ARG A 484 26.58 -0.36 -5.06
CA ARG A 484 26.33 0.89 -4.31
C ARG A 484 27.16 2.06 -4.83
N HIS A 485 26.71 2.66 -5.94
CA HIS A 485 26.97 4.07 -6.23
C HIS A 485 25.93 4.69 -7.18
N SER A 486 24.82 5.18 -6.63
CA SER A 486 24.16 6.46 -7.02
C SER A 486 22.83 6.66 -6.30
N ILE A 487 22.85 7.35 -5.15
CA ILE A 487 21.82 8.26 -4.61
C ILE A 487 22.47 8.92 -3.37
N PRO A 488 22.40 10.27 -3.21
CA PRO A 488 23.01 10.95 -2.08
C PRO A 488 22.15 10.89 -0.80
N SER A 489 22.82 11.12 0.33
CA SER A 489 22.35 10.92 1.69
C SER A 489 21.25 11.89 2.16
N SER A 490 20.20 11.35 2.79
CA SER A 490 19.62 11.88 4.04
C SER A 490 18.78 10.80 4.76
N SER A 491 18.43 11.07 6.02
CA SER A 491 17.65 10.26 6.97
C SER A 491 18.26 8.95 7.53
N THR A 492 18.51 9.02 8.83
CA THR A 492 18.60 7.96 9.86
C THR A 492 17.88 6.65 9.54
N PHE A 493 18.64 5.55 9.40
CA PHE A 493 18.10 4.19 9.44
C PHE A 493 18.03 3.71 10.90
N SER A 494 16.81 3.35 11.34
CA SER A 494 16.60 2.63 12.59
C SER A 494 17.04 1.17 12.45
N SER A 495 17.49 0.60 13.57
CA SER A 495 18.03 -0.76 13.67
C SER A 495 17.00 -1.84 13.32
N SER A 496 17.16 -2.48 12.16
CA SER A 496 16.52 -3.75 11.80
C SER A 496 17.45 -4.64 10.97
N SER A 497 18.77 -4.55 11.23
CA SER A 497 19.80 -5.32 10.54
C SER A 497 20.02 -6.70 11.16
N SER A 498 19.17 -7.66 10.80
CA SER A 498 19.45 -9.09 11.02
C SER A 498 18.91 -9.96 9.89
N PHE A 499 19.11 -9.52 8.64
CA PHE A 499 19.10 -10.43 7.47
C PHE A 499 20.38 -11.28 7.47
N LEU A 500 20.52 -12.14 8.47
CA LEU A 500 21.50 -13.22 8.49
C LEU A 500 20.85 -14.43 7.83
N PHE A 501 21.12 -14.64 6.55
CA PHE A 501 20.59 -15.73 5.73
C PHE A 501 20.79 -17.10 6.44
N PRO A 502 19.73 -17.75 6.98
CA PRO A 502 19.88 -19.06 7.59
C PRO A 502 20.02 -20.16 6.53
N SER A 503 19.53 -19.90 5.31
CA SER A 503 19.39 -20.80 4.17
C SER A 503 20.57 -20.81 3.19
N TYR A 504 21.68 -20.12 3.49
CA TYR A 504 22.93 -20.26 2.73
C TYR A 504 23.89 -21.20 3.47
N ARG A 505 24.42 -22.18 2.75
CA ARG A 505 25.56 -22.98 3.19
C ARG A 505 26.60 -23.14 2.09
N GLN A 506 27.85 -23.01 2.49
CA GLN A 506 29.00 -23.27 1.64
C GLN A 506 29.70 -24.52 2.15
N PHE A 507 30.00 -25.43 1.22
CA PHE A 507 30.78 -26.63 1.49
C PHE A 507 31.97 -26.68 0.55
N THR A 508 33.04 -27.32 0.98
CA THR A 508 34.16 -27.68 0.12
C THR A 508 34.12 -29.17 -0.14
N LEU A 509 34.07 -29.57 -1.41
CA LEU A 509 34.30 -30.96 -1.81
C LEU A 509 35.80 -31.21 -1.83
N ARG A 510 36.27 -32.20 -1.06
CA ARG A 510 37.68 -32.57 -0.96
C ARG A 510 37.92 -34.05 -1.27
N THR A 511 39.11 -34.36 -1.77
CA THR A 511 39.59 -35.74 -1.92
C THR A 511 39.89 -36.37 -0.54
N LYS A 512 39.53 -37.64 -0.34
CA LYS A 512 39.89 -38.44 0.85
C LYS A 512 41.18 -39.25 0.67
N VAL A 513 41.57 -39.52 -0.58
CA VAL A 513 42.67 -40.39 -0.98
C VAL A 513 43.49 -39.73 -2.08
N ASN A 514 44.71 -40.24 -2.34
CA ASN A 514 45.42 -39.93 -3.57
C ASN A 514 44.59 -40.43 -4.77
N LEU A 515 44.52 -39.64 -5.84
CA LEU A 515 43.91 -40.07 -7.10
C LEU A 515 44.94 -40.64 -8.10
N ASP A 516 46.18 -40.84 -7.65
CA ASP A 516 47.30 -41.39 -8.45
C ASP A 516 47.27 -42.91 -8.62
N ARG A 517 48.09 -43.40 -9.55
CA ARG A 517 48.31 -44.82 -9.83
C ARG A 517 49.64 -45.39 -9.28
N GLU A 518 50.40 -44.62 -8.50
CA GLU A 518 51.82 -44.81 -8.22
C GLU A 518 52.16 -44.81 -6.71
N THR A 519 51.75 -45.87 -5.99
CA THR A 519 52.39 -46.19 -4.70
C THR A 519 53.84 -46.65 -4.89
N LYS A 520 54.81 -45.73 -5.00
CA LYS A 520 56.23 -46.09 -4.86
C LYS A 520 57.17 -44.97 -4.39
N ALA A 521 57.18 -44.73 -3.09
CA ALA A 521 58.38 -44.51 -2.25
C ALA A 521 59.44 -43.44 -2.62
N ALA A 522 59.30 -42.65 -3.70
CA ALA A 522 60.32 -41.71 -4.17
C ALA A 522 60.30 -40.36 -3.44
N TYR A 523 59.15 -39.93 -2.89
CA TYR A 523 59.04 -38.65 -2.18
C TYR A 523 59.74 -38.63 -0.80
N MET A 524 60.23 -39.78 -0.31
CA MET A 524 60.86 -39.93 1.00
C MET A 524 62.40 -39.72 1.00
N SER A 525 63.03 -39.34 -0.12
CA SER A 525 64.48 -39.06 -0.17
C SER A 525 64.86 -37.57 -0.33
N LEU A 526 63.90 -36.66 -0.56
CA LEU A 526 64.16 -35.22 -0.73
C LEU A 526 64.01 -34.38 0.57
N LEU A 527 63.81 -35.01 1.73
CA LEU A 527 63.63 -34.35 3.03
C LEU A 527 64.79 -34.59 4.02
N SER A 528 66.01 -34.83 3.53
CA SER A 528 67.17 -35.10 4.38
C SER A 528 68.48 -34.43 3.96
N THR A 529 68.55 -33.10 4.05
CA THR A 529 69.72 -32.36 4.59
C THR A 529 69.31 -30.94 5.01
N LYS A 530 69.70 -30.51 6.21
CA LYS A 530 69.39 -29.18 6.77
C LYS A 530 70.56 -28.19 6.62
N ASN A 531 70.24 -26.92 6.34
CA ASN A 531 70.44 -25.77 7.25
C ASN A 531 69.86 -24.51 6.57
N GLU A 532 68.83 -23.85 7.12
CA GLU A 532 68.91 -22.82 8.18
C GLU A 532 69.85 -21.65 7.79
N ARG A 533 69.43 -20.40 7.58
CA ARG A 533 68.18 -19.64 7.87
C ARG A 533 67.99 -18.52 6.81
N THR A 534 66.96 -17.65 6.75
CA THR A 534 65.79 -17.31 7.61
C THR A 534 64.66 -16.80 6.68
N MET A 535 63.40 -17.22 6.87
CA MET A 535 62.22 -16.45 6.42
C MET A 535 60.95 -16.89 7.18
N ASP A 536 60.70 -16.28 8.35
CA ASP A 536 59.36 -16.21 8.95
C ASP A 536 58.54 -15.19 8.13
N THR A 537 57.23 -15.26 7.89
CA THR A 537 56.06 -15.94 8.48
C THR A 537 55.10 -16.30 7.31
N VAL A 538 54.18 -17.28 7.31
CA VAL A 538 53.11 -17.58 8.30
C VAL A 538 52.74 -19.09 8.24
N LEU A 539 52.89 -19.79 9.37
CA LEU A 539 51.93 -20.82 9.80
C LEU A 539 50.95 -20.13 10.76
N HIS A 540 49.67 -20.50 10.90
CA HIS A 540 49.20 -21.81 11.36
C HIS A 540 47.77 -22.09 10.90
N MET A 541 47.46 -23.38 10.68
CA MET A 541 46.19 -24.10 10.99
C MET A 541 45.85 -25.15 9.91
N GLN A 542 46.48 -26.32 9.93
CA GLN A 542 45.75 -27.59 9.71
C GLN A 542 46.55 -28.81 10.20
N LYS A 543 45.84 -29.79 10.79
CA LYS A 543 46.42 -30.99 11.39
C LYS A 543 46.73 -32.03 10.32
N ARG A 544 47.89 -32.70 10.43
CA ARG A 544 48.24 -33.88 9.63
C ARG A 544 47.57 -35.13 10.21
N LEU A 545 46.98 -35.95 9.36
CA LEU A 545 46.59 -37.34 9.64
C LEU A 545 47.10 -38.21 8.49
N HIS A 546 47.75 -39.32 8.81
CA HIS A 546 48.13 -40.35 7.85
C HIS A 546 47.10 -41.49 7.91
N LEU A 547 46.76 -42.06 6.76
CA LEU A 547 46.07 -43.36 6.69
C LEU A 547 46.82 -44.26 5.71
N MET A 548 47.12 -45.50 6.14
CA MET A 548 47.76 -46.51 5.29
C MET A 548 46.69 -47.36 4.60
N LEU A 549 46.86 -47.66 3.31
CA LEU A 549 46.07 -48.67 2.63
C LEU A 549 46.57 -50.09 2.98
N ARG A 550 45.66 -51.05 3.13
CA ARG A 550 46.00 -52.48 3.32
C ARG A 550 46.50 -53.11 2.01
N PRO A 551 47.41 -54.10 2.07
CA PRO A 551 47.82 -54.84 0.89
C PRO A 551 46.73 -55.83 0.44
N GLY A 552 46.32 -55.74 -0.83
CA GLY A 552 45.41 -56.69 -1.48
C GLY A 552 44.11 -56.05 -1.97
N GLY A 553 44.06 -55.68 -3.25
CA GLY A 553 42.88 -55.06 -3.87
C GLY A 553 43.17 -54.53 -5.28
N THR A 554 43.50 -55.41 -6.23
CA THR A 554 43.68 -55.02 -7.64
C THR A 554 42.33 -54.76 -8.33
N LYS A 555 42.36 -53.88 -9.34
CA LYS A 555 41.25 -53.45 -10.22
C LYS A 555 40.27 -52.42 -9.63
N ASP A 556 40.66 -51.16 -9.70
CA ASP A 556 39.90 -50.24 -10.57
C ASP A 556 40.85 -49.22 -11.20
N LYS A 557 40.89 -49.14 -12.54
CA LYS A 557 41.68 -48.14 -13.29
C LYS A 557 40.74 -47.03 -13.79
N ARG A 558 39.91 -46.48 -12.90
CA ARG A 558 39.00 -45.40 -13.27
C ARG A 558 39.71 -44.06 -13.17
N GLN A 559 39.65 -43.30 -14.25
CA GLN A 559 39.97 -41.88 -14.29
C GLN A 559 38.70 -41.02 -14.20
N GLU A 560 37.54 -41.61 -13.93
CA GLU A 560 36.25 -40.92 -13.88
C GLU A 560 35.40 -41.39 -12.69
N TRP A 561 34.76 -40.42 -12.03
CA TRP A 561 33.83 -40.59 -10.92
C TRP A 561 32.55 -39.81 -11.19
N GLU A 562 31.40 -40.39 -10.87
CA GLU A 562 30.15 -39.64 -10.75
C GLU A 562 29.83 -39.45 -9.26
N LEU A 563 29.66 -38.20 -8.85
CA LEU A 563 29.43 -37.80 -7.47
C LEU A 563 28.02 -37.23 -7.35
N PHE A 564 27.22 -37.75 -6.42
CA PHE A 564 25.89 -37.22 -6.15
C PHE A 564 25.91 -36.46 -4.84
N VAL A 565 25.83 -35.12 -4.93
CA VAL A 565 25.57 -34.28 -3.77
C VAL A 565 24.06 -34.23 -3.55
N VAL A 566 23.64 -34.49 -2.33
CA VAL A 566 22.25 -34.47 -1.89
C VAL A 566 22.13 -33.41 -0.80
N ALA A 567 21.18 -32.49 -0.97
CA ALA A 567 20.83 -31.47 0.01
C ALA A 567 19.36 -31.63 0.41
N ASP A 568 19.09 -31.52 1.71
CA ASP A 568 17.76 -31.58 2.30
C ASP A 568 17.59 -30.49 3.36
N ASN A 569 16.36 -30.01 3.54
CA ASN A 569 16.03 -29.06 4.60
C ASN A 569 15.41 -29.82 5.80
N ASP A 570 15.97 -29.61 7.01
CA ASP A 570 15.59 -30.29 8.26
C ASP A 570 14.24 -29.79 8.79
N SER A 571 13.18 -30.16 8.08
CA SER A 571 11.79 -29.83 8.38
C SER A 571 10.97 -31.11 8.60
N ALA A 572 9.77 -30.96 9.15
CA ALA A 572 8.88 -32.11 9.41
C ALA A 572 8.43 -32.86 8.12
N LYS A 573 8.66 -32.29 6.95
CA LYS A 573 8.49 -32.91 5.62
C LYS A 573 9.63 -32.42 4.73
N PRO A 574 10.83 -33.04 4.81
CA PRO A 574 12.00 -32.52 4.11
C PRO A 574 11.82 -32.56 2.60
N LEU A 575 12.21 -31.48 1.92
CA LEU A 575 12.39 -31.46 0.48
C LEU A 575 13.87 -31.70 0.18
N THR A 576 14.13 -32.52 -0.83
CA THR A 576 15.48 -32.99 -1.16
C THR A 576 15.80 -32.71 -2.62
N ARG A 577 17.00 -32.20 -2.89
CA ARG A 577 17.55 -32.09 -4.25
C ARG A 577 18.85 -32.88 -4.37
N ASN A 578 19.04 -33.50 -5.52
CA ASN A 578 20.31 -34.10 -5.93
C ASN A 578 20.96 -33.29 -7.06
N ALA A 579 22.29 -33.29 -7.10
CA ALA A 579 23.08 -32.75 -8.20
C ALA A 579 24.25 -33.69 -8.47
N SER A 580 24.41 -34.12 -9.73
CA SER A 580 25.56 -34.92 -10.14
C SER A 580 26.72 -34.06 -10.63
N LEU A 581 27.93 -34.46 -10.26
CA LEU A 581 29.19 -33.93 -10.75
C LEU A 581 30.03 -35.10 -11.26
N HIS A 582 30.29 -35.11 -12.56
CA HIS A 582 31.25 -36.02 -13.18
C HIS A 582 32.64 -35.41 -13.07
N VAL A 583 33.53 -36.08 -12.33
CA VAL A 583 34.93 -35.67 -12.16
C VAL A 583 35.78 -36.62 -12.99
N SER A 584 36.62 -36.08 -13.88
CA SER A 584 37.65 -36.84 -14.58
C SER A 584 39.04 -36.40 -14.18
N ILE A 585 40.01 -37.31 -14.21
CA ILE A 585 41.43 -37.00 -14.04
C ILE A 585 42.05 -36.84 -15.43
N SER A 586 42.67 -35.69 -15.67
CA SER A 586 43.46 -35.40 -16.86
C SER A 586 44.94 -35.69 -16.59
N ASP A 587 45.46 -36.62 -17.39
CA ASP A 587 46.88 -36.95 -17.55
C ASP A 587 47.73 -35.69 -17.83
N ILE A 588 48.91 -35.60 -17.23
CA ILE A 588 49.91 -34.55 -17.48
C ILE A 588 51.15 -35.26 -18.04
N ASN A 589 51.88 -34.62 -18.95
CA ASN A 589 53.14 -35.15 -19.46
C ASN A 589 54.26 -35.03 -18.40
N ASP A 590 54.26 -35.94 -17.41
CA ASP A 590 55.16 -35.90 -16.25
C ASP A 590 56.15 -37.07 -16.13
N GLU A 591 55.93 -38.17 -16.85
CA GLU A 591 56.98 -39.15 -17.17
C GLU A 591 57.75 -38.77 -18.45
N THR A 592 58.71 -39.59 -18.87
CA THR A 592 59.55 -39.34 -20.06
C THR A 592 59.73 -40.67 -20.80
N PRO A 593 59.72 -40.71 -22.15
CA PRO A 593 59.90 -41.96 -22.89
C PRO A 593 61.17 -42.70 -22.46
N ARG A 594 61.09 -43.99 -22.14
CA ARG A 594 62.24 -44.80 -21.67
C ARG A 594 62.53 -45.94 -22.64
N PHE A 595 63.74 -45.95 -23.21
CA PHE A 595 64.25 -47.13 -23.90
C PHE A 595 64.53 -48.25 -22.89
N GLU A 596 64.23 -49.50 -23.27
CA GLU A 596 64.55 -50.70 -22.48
C GLU A 596 66.07 -50.84 -22.21
N HIS A 597 66.88 -50.42 -23.18
CA HIS A 597 68.35 -50.42 -23.11
C HIS A 597 68.93 -49.08 -23.59
N THR A 598 70.04 -48.66 -22.97
CA THR A 598 70.74 -47.40 -23.29
C THR A 598 71.62 -47.47 -24.53
N ALA A 599 71.93 -48.69 -25.00
CA ALA A 599 72.68 -48.93 -26.21
C ALA A 599 72.20 -50.20 -26.92
N TYR A 600 72.24 -50.18 -28.25
CA TYR A 600 71.93 -51.29 -29.14
C TYR A 600 73.05 -51.49 -30.16
N GLN A 601 73.27 -52.74 -30.56
CA GLN A 601 74.13 -53.09 -31.68
C GLN A 601 73.32 -53.84 -32.74
N GLY A 602 73.39 -53.41 -34.00
CA GLY A 602 72.73 -54.08 -35.12
C GLY A 602 73.72 -54.34 -36.26
N HIS A 603 73.29 -55.13 -37.23
CA HIS A 603 74.07 -55.55 -38.39
C HIS A 603 73.35 -55.17 -39.69
N VAL A 604 74.13 -54.74 -40.68
CA VAL A 604 73.68 -54.54 -42.05
C VAL A 604 74.64 -55.21 -43.00
N ARG A 605 74.11 -55.95 -43.97
CA ARG A 605 74.92 -56.51 -45.04
C ARG A 605 75.20 -55.44 -46.08
N GLU A 606 76.46 -55.31 -46.47
CA GLU A 606 76.89 -54.38 -47.51
C GLU A 606 76.28 -54.69 -48.89
N ASN A 607 76.58 -53.83 -49.87
CA ASN A 607 76.19 -53.97 -51.27
C ASN A 607 74.66 -54.04 -51.49
N GLN A 608 73.87 -53.63 -50.49
CA GLN A 608 72.39 -53.66 -50.49
C GLN A 608 71.78 -52.30 -50.16
N ALA A 609 71.10 -51.69 -51.14
CA ALA A 609 70.33 -50.47 -50.92
C ALA A 609 68.98 -50.76 -50.23
N ASN A 610 68.57 -49.87 -49.31
CA ASN A 610 67.40 -50.07 -48.44
C ASN A 610 67.49 -51.32 -47.54
N ALA A 611 68.70 -51.76 -47.20
CA ALA A 611 68.91 -52.90 -46.32
C ALA A 611 68.37 -52.58 -44.91
N PRO A 612 67.55 -53.46 -44.30
CA PRO A 612 67.15 -53.29 -42.90
C PRO A 612 68.35 -53.49 -41.98
N VAL A 613 68.45 -52.70 -40.92
CA VAL A 613 69.34 -53.03 -39.80
C VAL A 613 68.71 -54.19 -39.04
N THR A 614 69.42 -55.31 -38.99
CA THR A 614 68.95 -56.58 -38.42
C THR A 614 69.75 -56.93 -37.17
N HIS A 615 69.35 -57.98 -36.45
CA HIS A 615 70.06 -58.48 -35.27
C HIS A 615 70.34 -57.41 -34.20
N LEU A 616 69.39 -56.49 -33.98
CA LEU A 616 69.46 -55.56 -32.85
C LEU A 616 69.59 -56.35 -31.54
N SER A 617 70.68 -56.10 -30.84
CA SER A 617 71.07 -56.68 -29.56
C SER A 617 71.17 -55.55 -28.53
N PRO A 618 70.66 -55.71 -27.30
CA PRO A 618 70.16 -56.96 -26.70
C PRO A 618 68.67 -57.28 -26.97
N SER A 619 67.92 -56.40 -27.63
CA SER A 619 66.48 -56.58 -27.94
C SER A 619 66.22 -56.37 -29.44
N PRO A 620 65.41 -57.22 -30.11
CA PRO A 620 65.25 -57.24 -31.59
C PRO A 620 64.57 -55.99 -32.17
N THR A 621 64.10 -55.09 -31.32
CA THR A 621 63.46 -53.81 -31.65
C THR A 621 63.88 -52.76 -30.64
N LEU A 622 63.86 -51.49 -31.03
CA LEU A 622 64.04 -50.36 -30.12
C LEU A 622 62.79 -50.21 -29.24
N CYS A 623 62.71 -51.04 -28.19
CA CYS A 623 61.59 -51.05 -27.26
C CYS A 623 61.65 -49.76 -26.42
N VAL A 624 60.60 -48.94 -26.53
CA VAL A 624 60.41 -47.72 -25.74
C VAL A 624 59.05 -47.79 -25.09
N THR A 625 59.01 -47.49 -23.80
CA THR A 625 57.79 -47.38 -23.01
C THR A 625 57.68 -45.98 -22.44
N ASP A 626 56.51 -45.38 -22.55
CA ASP A 626 56.11 -44.24 -21.76
C ASP A 626 54.98 -44.67 -20.79
N ALA A 627 54.91 -44.03 -19.63
CA ALA A 627 53.96 -44.37 -18.56
C ALA A 627 52.71 -43.46 -18.55
N ASP A 628 52.79 -42.30 -19.22
CA ASP A 628 51.69 -41.35 -19.42
C ASP A 628 50.57 -41.97 -20.30
N ILE A 629 49.51 -41.20 -20.62
CA ILE A 629 48.33 -41.73 -21.32
C ILE A 629 47.99 -40.96 -22.61
N GLY A 630 47.62 -41.73 -23.64
CA GLY A 630 47.08 -41.19 -24.88
C GLY A 630 48.14 -40.45 -25.70
N ARG A 631 48.10 -39.11 -25.69
CA ARG A 631 49.00 -38.28 -26.49
C ARG A 631 50.35 -38.04 -25.78
N ASN A 632 50.32 -37.98 -24.45
CA ASN A 632 51.52 -37.81 -23.62
C ASN A 632 52.42 -39.05 -23.72
N ALA A 633 51.87 -40.26 -23.82
CA ALA A 633 52.66 -41.47 -24.12
C ALA A 633 52.86 -41.79 -25.62
N LEU A 634 52.55 -40.87 -26.55
CA LEU A 634 52.65 -41.14 -27.99
C LEU A 634 54.08 -40.93 -28.50
N ILE A 635 54.87 -42.00 -28.46
CA ILE A 635 56.28 -41.99 -28.86
C ILE A 635 56.45 -41.78 -30.39
N THR A 636 57.36 -40.87 -30.74
CA THR A 636 57.88 -40.63 -32.09
C THR A 636 59.40 -40.81 -32.11
N PHE A 637 59.91 -41.57 -33.07
CA PHE A 637 61.34 -41.85 -33.24
C PHE A 637 62.03 -40.92 -34.24
N SER A 638 63.29 -40.57 -33.98
CA SER A 638 64.16 -39.79 -34.87
C SER A 638 65.64 -40.15 -34.68
N LEU A 639 66.48 -39.76 -35.65
CA LEU A 639 67.94 -39.96 -35.62
C LEU A 639 68.67 -38.68 -35.26
N LYS A 640 69.81 -38.83 -34.56
CA LYS A 640 70.70 -37.76 -34.15
C LYS A 640 72.15 -38.23 -34.16
N GLU A 641 73.08 -37.35 -34.51
CA GLU A 641 74.51 -37.64 -34.52
C GLU A 641 75.04 -38.01 -33.11
N ALA A 642 75.91 -39.01 -33.02
CA ALA A 642 76.58 -39.37 -31.77
C ALA A 642 77.84 -38.51 -31.55
N PRO A 643 78.16 -38.12 -30.31
CA PRO A 643 79.33 -37.30 -30.02
C PRO A 643 80.63 -38.07 -30.25
N GLU A 644 81.69 -37.37 -30.66
CA GLU A 644 83.03 -37.91 -30.98
C GLU A 644 83.64 -38.85 -29.91
N LYS A 645 83.17 -38.78 -28.66
CA LYS A 645 83.60 -39.63 -27.55
C LYS A 645 82.96 -41.03 -27.53
N ALA A 646 81.99 -41.32 -28.38
CA ALA A 646 81.30 -42.62 -28.42
C ALA A 646 82.09 -43.73 -29.14
N GLY A 647 83.18 -43.38 -29.83
CA GLY A 647 84.04 -44.29 -30.60
C GLY A 647 84.25 -43.81 -32.04
N LYS A 648 85.29 -44.31 -32.70
CA LYS A 648 85.61 -43.98 -34.10
C LYS A 648 84.70 -44.73 -35.10
N GLY A 649 83.41 -44.44 -35.09
CA GLY A 649 82.52 -44.77 -36.22
C GLY A 649 82.62 -43.70 -37.31
N HIS A 650 82.20 -44.02 -38.54
CA HIS A 650 82.10 -43.00 -39.58
C HIS A 650 80.99 -42.00 -39.23
N PRO A 651 81.22 -40.67 -39.32
CA PRO A 651 80.21 -39.66 -39.02
C PRO A 651 79.05 -39.71 -40.03
N LEU A 652 77.85 -39.36 -39.57
CA LEU A 652 76.72 -39.12 -40.46
C LEU A 652 76.82 -37.68 -40.98
N ASN A 653 76.87 -37.48 -42.30
CA ASN A 653 76.98 -36.15 -42.90
C ASN A 653 75.90 -35.18 -42.35
N ALA A 654 76.36 -34.08 -41.75
CA ALA A 654 75.77 -33.56 -40.52
C ALA A 654 74.39 -32.86 -40.65
N SER A 655 73.56 -33.09 -39.64
CA SER A 655 72.39 -32.28 -39.28
C SER A 655 72.31 -32.18 -37.75
N THR A 656 72.28 -30.96 -37.21
CA THR A 656 72.15 -30.72 -35.76
C THR A 656 70.71 -30.81 -35.25
N ARG A 657 69.78 -31.30 -36.09
CA ARG A 657 68.36 -31.49 -35.76
C ARG A 657 68.00 -32.96 -35.83
N ASP A 658 67.10 -33.36 -34.94
CA ASP A 658 66.51 -34.70 -34.94
C ASP A 658 65.64 -34.86 -36.21
N THR A 659 66.00 -35.79 -37.11
CA THR A 659 65.28 -36.04 -38.38
C THR A 659 65.01 -37.53 -38.61
N SER A 660 64.06 -37.88 -39.48
CA SER A 660 63.76 -39.28 -39.84
C SER A 660 64.85 -39.92 -40.68
N ASP A 661 65.53 -39.13 -41.51
CA ASP A 661 66.62 -39.55 -42.39
C ASP A 661 67.87 -38.72 -42.03
N VAL A 662 69.02 -39.39 -41.82
CA VAL A 662 70.31 -38.74 -41.55
C VAL A 662 71.43 -39.53 -42.25
N GLY A 663 72.09 -38.89 -43.22
CA GLY A 663 73.19 -39.50 -43.97
C GLY A 663 72.79 -40.82 -44.63
N TYR A 664 73.41 -41.90 -44.18
CA TYR A 664 73.22 -43.26 -44.72
C TYR A 664 72.02 -44.02 -44.13
N PHE A 665 71.38 -43.52 -43.08
CA PHE A 665 70.34 -44.26 -42.35
C PHE A 665 69.02 -43.49 -42.26
N ARG A 666 67.93 -44.25 -42.18
CA ARG A 666 66.58 -43.74 -41.90
C ARG A 666 65.86 -44.58 -40.85
N ILE A 667 64.99 -43.94 -40.09
CA ILE A 667 64.11 -44.56 -39.09
C ILE A 667 62.64 -44.34 -39.42
N ASP A 668 61.81 -45.37 -39.24
CA ASP A 668 60.36 -45.20 -39.22
C ASP A 668 59.96 -44.52 -37.90
N PRO A 669 59.40 -43.29 -37.94
CA PRO A 669 59.08 -42.53 -36.74
C PRO A 669 58.01 -43.17 -35.85
N ARG A 670 57.29 -44.21 -36.32
CA ARG A 670 56.26 -44.91 -35.53
C ARG A 670 56.71 -46.29 -35.03
N SER A 671 57.53 -47.01 -35.81
CA SER A 671 57.93 -48.39 -35.46
C SER A 671 59.38 -48.52 -34.97
N GLY A 672 60.18 -47.45 -35.04
CA GLY A 672 61.58 -47.46 -34.61
C GLY A 672 62.49 -48.36 -35.47
N ARG A 673 61.99 -48.89 -36.59
CA ARG A 673 62.75 -49.72 -37.53
C ARG A 673 63.75 -48.88 -38.30
N LEU A 674 64.94 -49.43 -38.53
CA LEU A 674 66.07 -48.79 -39.17
C LEU A 674 66.38 -49.44 -40.53
N TRP A 675 66.70 -48.63 -41.52
CA TRP A 675 67.20 -49.07 -42.83
C TRP A 675 68.34 -48.17 -43.31
N THR A 676 69.17 -48.68 -44.22
CA THR A 676 70.03 -47.83 -45.03
C THR A 676 69.21 -47.04 -46.06
N VAL A 677 69.75 -45.90 -46.50
CA VAL A 677 69.20 -45.08 -47.60
C VAL A 677 69.84 -45.50 -48.93
N THR A 678 71.15 -45.77 -48.92
CA THR A 678 71.95 -46.24 -50.05
C THR A 678 72.43 -47.68 -49.81
N ALA A 679 73.09 -48.28 -50.80
CA ALA A 679 74.01 -49.37 -50.49
C ALA A 679 75.17 -48.80 -49.65
N LEU A 680 75.72 -49.64 -48.78
CA LEU A 680 76.96 -49.38 -48.04
C LEU A 680 78.02 -50.33 -48.57
N ASP A 681 79.24 -49.85 -48.67
CA ASP A 681 80.44 -50.62 -49.04
C ASP A 681 81.38 -50.69 -47.83
N ALA A 682 81.81 -51.88 -47.40
CA ALA A 682 82.66 -51.99 -46.19
C ALA A 682 84.07 -51.44 -46.41
N GLU A 683 84.54 -51.43 -47.67
CA GLU A 683 85.85 -50.95 -48.11
C GLU A 683 85.87 -49.43 -48.34
N GLU A 684 84.85 -48.85 -48.99
CA GLU A 684 84.75 -47.41 -49.33
C GLU A 684 84.08 -46.57 -48.24
N ASP A 685 82.91 -46.98 -47.70
CA ASP A 685 82.14 -46.14 -46.77
C ASP A 685 82.58 -46.30 -45.28
N ALA A 686 83.39 -47.32 -44.95
CA ALA A 686 83.84 -47.60 -43.58
C ALA A 686 85.33 -47.99 -43.42
N PRO A 687 86.29 -47.31 -44.09
CA PRO A 687 87.68 -47.75 -44.20
C PRO A 687 88.41 -47.82 -42.85
N GLY A 688 88.64 -49.04 -42.36
CA GLY A 688 89.42 -49.35 -41.17
C GLY A 688 88.61 -49.59 -39.88
N GLU A 689 87.32 -49.22 -39.83
CA GLU A 689 86.39 -49.61 -38.78
C GLU A 689 84.98 -49.78 -39.39
N HIS A 690 84.56 -51.02 -39.68
CA HIS A 690 83.29 -51.38 -40.34
C HIS A 690 82.02 -51.11 -39.49
N LYS A 691 81.83 -49.86 -39.02
CA LYS A 691 80.69 -49.48 -38.17
C LYS A 691 80.29 -48.00 -38.25
N TYR A 692 78.99 -47.77 -38.07
CA TYR A 692 78.39 -46.45 -37.84
C TYR A 692 77.87 -46.35 -36.41
N VAL A 693 77.94 -45.16 -35.83
CA VAL A 693 77.48 -44.90 -34.46
C VAL A 693 76.64 -43.62 -34.44
N PHE A 694 75.39 -43.73 -33.98
CA PHE A 694 74.45 -42.61 -33.88
C PHE A 694 73.49 -42.77 -32.70
N TYR A 695 72.78 -41.72 -32.32
CA TYR A 695 71.67 -41.81 -31.37
C TYR A 695 70.35 -42.01 -32.11
N VAL A 696 69.51 -42.89 -31.56
CA VAL A 696 68.07 -42.85 -31.81
C VAL A 696 67.42 -42.11 -30.64
N VAL A 697 66.62 -41.11 -30.95
CA VAL A 697 65.85 -40.30 -30.01
C VAL A 697 64.40 -40.77 -30.05
N ALA A 698 63.79 -40.93 -28.88
CA ALA A 698 62.36 -41.15 -28.72
C ALA A 698 61.77 -39.95 -27.98
N THR A 699 60.78 -39.30 -28.60
CA THR A 699 60.14 -38.08 -28.10
C THR A 699 58.64 -38.30 -28.04
N ASP A 700 57.98 -37.88 -26.96
CA ASP A 700 56.52 -37.91 -26.87
C ASP A 700 55.83 -36.83 -27.74
N ASP A 701 54.50 -36.77 -27.70
CA ASP A 701 53.70 -35.67 -28.25
C ASP A 701 52.93 -34.91 -27.16
N GLY A 702 53.54 -34.82 -25.98
CA GLY A 702 52.94 -34.35 -24.74
C GLY A 702 52.74 -32.84 -24.60
N VAL A 703 51.92 -32.49 -23.60
CA VAL A 703 51.54 -31.11 -23.23
C VAL A 703 51.66 -30.97 -21.70
N PRO A 704 52.25 -29.88 -21.14
CA PRO A 704 52.64 -28.62 -21.79
C PRO A 704 53.95 -28.66 -22.56
N GLU A 705 54.88 -29.54 -22.19
CA GLU A 705 56.19 -29.68 -22.83
C GLU A 705 56.40 -31.13 -23.26
N ARG A 706 56.97 -31.32 -24.45
CA ARG A 706 57.39 -32.62 -24.92
C ARG A 706 58.69 -33.04 -24.26
N ARG A 707 58.82 -34.32 -23.93
CA ARG A 707 60.01 -34.91 -23.32
C ARG A 707 60.58 -35.99 -24.23
N SER A 708 61.87 -36.26 -24.05
CA SER A 708 62.58 -37.22 -24.88
C SER A 708 63.72 -37.90 -24.14
N SER A 709 64.09 -39.07 -24.66
CA SER A 709 65.32 -39.77 -24.30
C SER A 709 66.04 -40.25 -25.55
N SER A 710 67.26 -40.75 -25.40
CA SER A 710 68.04 -41.30 -26.50
C SER A 710 68.80 -42.57 -26.11
N ALA A 711 68.93 -43.49 -27.06
CA ALA A 711 69.77 -44.67 -26.96
C ALA A 711 70.82 -44.69 -28.07
N LEU A 712 72.03 -45.14 -27.74
CA LEU A 712 73.13 -45.25 -28.71
C LEU A 712 72.91 -46.47 -29.61
N VAL A 713 73.01 -46.32 -30.92
CA VAL A 713 72.94 -47.44 -31.87
C VAL A 713 74.26 -47.53 -32.63
N THR A 714 74.89 -48.70 -32.54
CA THR A 714 76.05 -49.08 -33.35
C THR A 714 75.60 -50.03 -34.44
N VAL A 715 75.74 -49.65 -35.71
CA VAL A 715 75.48 -50.54 -36.85
C VAL A 715 76.80 -51.06 -37.38
N LEU A 716 77.02 -52.37 -37.32
CA LEU A 716 78.14 -53.05 -37.98
C LEU A 716 77.80 -53.33 -39.44
N VAL A 717 78.77 -53.16 -40.34
CA VAL A 717 78.67 -53.59 -41.73
C VAL A 717 79.27 -55.00 -41.85
N ASP A 718 78.48 -55.95 -42.33
CA ASP A 718 78.94 -57.32 -42.59
C ASP A 718 79.56 -57.40 -44.00
N ASP A 719 80.90 -57.52 -44.03
CA ASP A 719 81.75 -57.80 -45.21
C ASP A 719 81.21 -58.97 -46.04
N VAL A 720 81.17 -58.77 -47.36
CA VAL A 720 80.96 -59.82 -48.35
C VAL A 720 82.18 -59.87 -49.27
N ASN A 721 82.82 -61.04 -49.37
CA ASN A 721 83.93 -61.27 -50.31
C ASN A 721 83.50 -61.11 -51.79
N ASP A 722 83.49 -59.86 -52.26
CA ASP A 722 83.18 -59.40 -53.62
C ASP A 722 84.45 -58.90 -54.34
N ASN A 723 85.44 -58.44 -53.56
CA ASN A 723 86.77 -58.02 -53.96
C ASN A 723 87.70 -59.24 -54.15
N PRO A 724 88.06 -59.63 -55.39
CA PRO A 724 88.92 -60.79 -55.62
C PRO A 724 90.37 -60.51 -55.17
N PRO A 725 91.09 -61.51 -54.62
CA PRO A 725 92.46 -61.32 -54.16
C PRO A 725 93.37 -60.95 -55.33
N THR A 726 94.04 -59.81 -55.22
CA THR A 726 95.01 -59.33 -56.20
C THR A 726 96.42 -59.76 -55.83
N PHE A 727 97.23 -60.10 -56.83
CA PHE A 727 98.67 -60.27 -56.62
C PHE A 727 99.31 -58.89 -56.47
N GLU A 728 100.06 -58.68 -55.38
CA GLU A 728 100.80 -57.45 -55.11
C GLU A 728 101.77 -57.09 -56.26
N HIS A 729 102.25 -58.09 -57.01
CA HIS A 729 103.13 -57.92 -58.16
C HIS A 729 102.66 -58.73 -59.37
N TYR A 730 102.75 -58.14 -60.58
CA TYR A 730 102.44 -58.79 -61.85
C TYR A 730 103.41 -59.93 -62.23
N THR A 731 104.59 -59.99 -61.59
CA THR A 731 105.61 -61.04 -61.78
C THR A 731 106.37 -61.27 -60.48
N TYR A 732 106.48 -62.52 -60.04
CA TYR A 732 107.34 -62.93 -58.92
C TYR A 732 108.56 -63.70 -59.46
N ASN A 733 109.75 -63.16 -59.23
CA ASN A 733 111.01 -63.82 -59.61
C ASN A 733 111.59 -64.57 -58.40
N PHE A 734 112.00 -65.81 -58.61
CA PHE A 734 112.62 -66.66 -57.58
C PHE A 734 114.03 -67.06 -58.02
N GLU A 735 115.05 -66.77 -57.20
CA GLU A 735 116.41 -67.29 -57.40
C GLU A 735 116.56 -68.64 -56.69
N ASN A 736 117.10 -69.64 -57.39
CA ASN A 736 117.50 -70.90 -56.76
C ASN A 736 118.79 -70.69 -55.95
N ALA A 737 118.79 -71.18 -54.71
CA ALA A 737 119.97 -71.16 -53.84
C ALA A 737 121.13 -72.02 -54.42
N LYS A 738 122.36 -71.65 -54.02
CA LYS A 738 123.63 -72.03 -54.66
C LYS A 738 123.93 -73.52 -54.83
N GLU A 739 124.83 -73.76 -55.78
CA GLU A 739 125.43 -75.04 -56.17
C GLU A 739 125.99 -75.88 -55.01
N VAL A 740 126.05 -77.19 -55.23
CA VAL A 740 127.09 -78.09 -54.68
C VAL A 740 128.37 -77.77 -55.47
N HIS A 741 129.46 -77.29 -54.88
CA HIS A 741 130.12 -77.75 -53.65
C HIS A 741 130.55 -76.63 -52.68
#